data_AF-A0A8S1IK66-F1
#
_entry.id   AF-A0A8S1IK66-F1
#
_cell.length_a   1.000
_cell.length_b   1.000
_cell.length_c   1.000
_cell.angle_alpha   90.00
_cell.angle_beta   90.00
_cell.angle_gamma   90.00
#
_symmetry.space_group_name_H-M   'P 1'
#
loop_
_entity.id
_entity.type
_entity.pdbx_description
1 polymer ?
#
loop_
_entity_poly.entity_id
_entity_poly.type
_entity_poly.pdbx_seq_one_letter_code
_entity_poly.pdbx_strand_id
1 'polypeptide(L)'
;MPAGTENLLAKYLDQQARPRALADLLTDGVEVRLDAGEANGRLFALMISVGFDADVVHRVHNSRRGNITHLAYAKPFIDALRIYKYPSLRTAWRGPDADTAGATAGRWLFGMNLPRYAQGLPIAPEASGIDGLIDLCVFKRGYASSAVWYLWHLLRRRHHQLPSVSITRCREFTVEADDQVPYQLDGDPGGFLPVTVRSAPQRLTCIVRPEQAVDTLPINLVFKASFDKANRTSLDAYRGPGIDEGLRILQQVGSQTGLPTTTDFHESTQAASVGQVCDLLQVPAFLARQTDLLTAAAATGKAVNVKKGQFMAPWDMQHVVTKLAGSGCDNILLTERGTFFGYGRLVNDMRALVQMRELGVPVVFDATHSVQEPGGLGGATGGNREMVEPLAKAAAAMGVEALFLETHPDPDQSPSDGANMVPLSEIPQLLRRIVAIRCRKRVESRYSAGNGGMGTAKEAAAMLESDFVKLDKLADNVPLELSPPTVLLDPRFSTDGKDVLVTVSQPEATPGAPWNTLEIVSGNANFRNLGVRPNDIIKLYLFPDSETRDRQNATGEVDAQMVTHEATDLIVAQVLSDTRLQVLEGVRPPRNLTVRISEDDYAEVTGMGIQGLDALRDQGKVDAFGVNLPADEIPLSVLPNLVPTMAWPPRIEIWRNQDVQMQAISRALGAYAKNGEPAIGWEPTPDAQEIARLTESFNRWLRSRQTTEVVEPPQLLQTLPERLRTKQPTSDYLSPAALNRDTFADHEGRLIQQASWARDIAAWTAGDAFDPLPRAERLFDWVVRNVTLSDSPRLRNHRPWQTLAYGRGGAAKRAWVFSMLCRQQRIPSCVITLPIGAEGEAWLWCGIVDHNQLYLFDPQLGLPLPAANGKVATLAQVKEDPSVLDVLSQPELPYPVDADSLDNAQVAVVAEPLSLSSRAAQLQEQQSGSTAIVLHVEADAAAELLKQVPGIEEVVLWPHPFENLRRELLLAEAENTAGDTARNAAALDVRPFAWVPQLWKARMLHFRGTLETEREAKKKGVLHDPVNDHRAAAQLYLSPRVRPSGKTLNQVVQNDERLRIYHRTKADATLWLGQLKNEEGEYAQALQWFERVDLDAPENAHLADAVRYGSARALEGLGRLDEAAELYRSDDSPQRLGNLIRADRLLNASNQQ
;
A
#
# COMPACT_ATOMS: atom_id res chain seq x y z
N MET A 1 2.85 -0.83 23.41
CA MET A 1 1.60 -0.09 23.14
C MET A 1 1.24 0.73 24.38
N PRO A 2 0.70 1.96 24.24
CA PRO A 2 0.18 2.71 25.38
C PRO A 2 -1.02 1.95 25.96
N ALA A 3 -0.76 1.13 26.99
CA ALA A 3 -1.71 0.21 27.62
C ALA A 3 -2.03 0.61 29.07
N GLY A 4 -1.51 1.76 29.53
CA GLY A 4 -1.83 2.34 30.83
C GLY A 4 -3.23 2.93 30.87
N THR A 5 -3.74 3.19 32.08
CA THR A 5 -5.14 3.59 32.31
C THR A 5 -5.49 4.95 31.71
N GLU A 6 -4.54 5.90 31.68
CA GLU A 6 -4.78 7.26 31.15
C GLU A 6 -3.94 7.62 29.93
N ASN A 7 -2.69 7.15 29.81
CA ASN A 7 -1.76 7.39 28.69
C ASN A 7 -1.75 8.86 28.21
N LEU A 8 -1.68 9.83 29.12
CA LEU A 8 -1.90 11.25 28.81
C LEU A 8 -0.91 11.82 27.78
N LEU A 9 0.37 11.44 27.86
CA LEU A 9 1.38 11.82 26.87
C LEU A 9 1.06 11.21 25.50
N ALA A 10 0.72 9.92 25.43
CA ALA A 10 0.33 9.28 24.18
C ALA A 10 -0.95 9.90 23.59
N LYS A 11 -1.93 10.28 24.41
CA LYS A 11 -3.13 11.01 23.97
C LYS A 11 -2.81 12.43 23.50
N TYR A 12 -1.85 13.12 24.13
CA TYR A 12 -1.38 14.43 23.68
C TYR A 12 -0.73 14.33 22.30
N LEU A 13 0.12 13.32 22.11
CA LEU A 13 0.77 12.99 20.84
C LEU A 13 -0.12 12.20 19.87
N ASP A 14 -1.41 12.04 20.21
CA ASP A 14 -2.41 11.27 19.45
C ASP A 14 -1.84 9.95 18.86
N GLN A 15 -1.16 9.20 19.73
CA GLN A 15 -0.62 7.87 19.47
C GLN A 15 -1.71 6.83 19.73
N GLN A 16 -1.97 5.99 18.73
CA GLN A 16 -3.01 4.96 18.80
C GLN A 16 -2.49 3.67 19.45
N ALA A 17 -3.34 3.00 20.24
CA ALA A 17 -3.03 1.71 20.84
C ALA A 17 -3.12 0.52 19.86
N ARG A 18 -3.08 0.76 18.54
CA ARG A 18 -3.12 -0.29 17.50
C ARG A 18 -1.68 -0.62 17.07
N PRO A 19 -1.27 -1.90 17.05
CA PRO A 19 0.09 -2.29 16.67
C PRO A 19 0.53 -1.73 15.31
N ARG A 20 -0.36 -1.75 14.31
CA ARG A 20 -0.10 -1.19 12.98
C ARG A 20 0.17 0.32 13.00
N ALA A 21 -0.68 1.09 13.67
CA ALA A 21 -0.50 2.54 13.77
C ALA A 21 0.77 2.94 14.55
N LEU A 22 1.21 2.09 15.49
CA LEU A 22 2.48 2.30 16.20
C LEU A 22 3.69 1.91 15.33
N ALA A 23 3.57 0.84 14.53
CA ALA A 23 4.60 0.46 13.56
C ALA A 23 4.73 1.52 12.44
N ASP A 24 3.60 2.02 11.94
CA ASP A 24 3.54 3.16 11.00
C ASP A 24 4.17 4.40 11.63
N LEU A 25 3.91 4.69 12.92
CA LEU A 25 4.56 5.80 13.64
C LEU A 25 6.08 5.59 13.81
N LEU A 26 6.54 4.38 14.09
CA LEU A 26 7.98 4.10 14.27
C LEU A 26 8.75 4.13 12.94
N THR A 27 8.07 3.84 11.83
CA THR A 27 8.67 3.80 10.48
C THR A 27 8.57 5.16 9.78
N ASP A 28 7.41 5.81 9.86
CA ASP A 28 7.06 7.02 9.10
C ASP A 28 6.98 8.27 9.98
N GLY A 29 7.13 8.13 11.30
CA GLY A 29 7.08 9.25 12.24
C GLY A 29 8.32 10.13 12.17
N VAL A 30 8.14 11.37 12.61
CA VAL A 30 9.22 12.36 12.70
C VAL A 30 9.62 12.57 14.15
N GLU A 31 10.91 12.81 14.36
CA GLU A 31 11.44 13.16 15.66
C GLU A 31 11.04 14.59 16.03
N VAL A 32 10.42 14.75 17.19
CA VAL A 32 10.13 16.05 17.81
C VAL A 32 10.79 16.09 19.18
N ARG A 33 11.40 17.23 19.48
CA ARG A 33 11.97 17.52 20.80
C ARG A 33 10.96 18.27 21.64
N LEU A 34 10.61 17.69 22.77
CA LEU A 34 9.74 18.31 23.77
C LEU A 34 10.56 18.72 24.99
N ASP A 35 10.13 19.79 25.61
CA ASP A 35 10.61 20.25 26.90
C ASP A 35 10.18 19.25 27.99
N ALA A 36 11.01 19.14 29.03
CA ALA A 36 10.66 18.47 30.28
C ALA A 36 10.69 19.47 31.43
N GLY A 37 10.06 19.14 32.54
CA GLY A 37 10.34 19.78 33.82
C GLY A 37 11.32 18.97 34.65
N GLU A 38 12.15 19.63 35.44
CA GLU A 38 13.04 19.02 36.42
C GLU A 38 12.68 19.54 37.81
N ALA A 39 12.30 18.66 38.73
CA ALA A 39 11.95 18.97 40.12
C ALA A 39 12.96 18.30 41.07
N ASN A 40 13.80 19.09 41.75
CA ASN A 40 14.87 18.60 42.63
C ASN A 40 15.72 17.45 42.01
N GLY A 41 16.08 17.56 40.72
CA GLY A 41 16.85 16.54 39.99
C GLY A 41 16.04 15.38 39.40
N ARG A 42 14.71 15.34 39.60
CA ARG A 42 13.82 14.33 38.99
C ARG A 42 13.06 14.94 37.81
N LEU A 43 13.09 14.26 36.66
CA LEU A 43 12.39 14.71 35.45
C LEU A 43 10.90 14.35 35.49
N PHE A 44 10.08 15.22 34.89
CA PHE A 44 8.68 14.99 34.57
C PHE A 44 8.35 15.54 33.18
N ALA A 45 7.41 14.91 32.49
CA ALA A 45 7.02 15.24 31.12
C ALA A 45 5.71 16.01 31.03
N LEU A 46 4.73 15.76 31.91
CA LEU A 46 3.39 16.34 31.83
C LEU A 46 3.23 17.49 32.83
N MET A 47 3.41 17.21 34.12
CA MET A 47 3.07 18.13 35.19
C MET A 47 3.67 17.77 36.55
N ILE A 48 3.74 18.79 37.40
CA ILE A 48 3.92 18.69 38.85
C ILE A 48 2.69 19.26 39.55
N SER A 49 2.24 18.65 40.64
CA SER A 49 1.30 19.28 41.56
C SER A 49 1.80 19.26 43.00
N VAL A 50 1.41 20.26 43.77
CA VAL A 50 1.81 20.44 45.17
C VAL A 50 0.56 20.64 46.03
N GLY A 51 0.47 19.85 47.09
CA GLY A 51 -0.58 19.95 48.09
C GLY A 51 -1.69 18.93 47.95
N PHE A 52 -2.96 19.38 47.90
CA PHE A 52 -4.14 18.49 47.98
C PHE A 52 -4.13 17.35 46.95
N ASP A 53 -3.84 17.68 45.69
CA ASP A 53 -3.79 16.71 44.60
C ASP A 53 -2.66 15.67 44.80
N ALA A 54 -1.49 16.12 45.24
CA ALA A 54 -0.37 15.25 45.59
C ALA A 54 -0.68 14.35 46.80
N ASP A 55 -1.39 14.84 47.82
CA ASP A 55 -1.82 14.02 48.96
C ASP A 55 -2.73 12.86 48.52
N VAL A 56 -3.62 13.09 47.54
CA VAL A 56 -4.45 12.03 46.94
C VAL A 56 -3.57 10.98 46.25
N VAL A 57 -2.59 11.41 45.46
CA VAL A 57 -1.65 10.50 44.75
C VAL A 57 -0.84 9.65 45.73
N HIS A 58 -0.28 10.25 46.78
CA HIS A 58 0.47 9.53 47.81
C HIS A 58 -0.40 8.49 48.53
N ARG A 59 -1.68 8.79 48.82
CA ARG A 59 -2.62 7.82 49.43
C ARG A 59 -2.97 6.67 48.50
N VAL A 60 -3.17 6.92 47.21
CA VAL A 60 -3.42 5.87 46.20
C VAL A 60 -2.20 4.95 46.11
N HIS A 61 -0.98 5.52 46.09
CA HIS A 61 0.26 4.75 46.06
C HIS A 61 0.39 3.83 47.28
N ASN A 62 0.16 4.36 48.49
CA ASN A 62 0.29 3.61 49.75
C ASN A 62 -0.75 2.50 49.95
N SER A 63 -1.84 2.48 49.19
CA SER A 63 -2.94 1.51 49.34
C SER A 63 -3.01 0.45 48.21
N ARG A 64 -2.06 0.48 47.26
CA ARG A 64 -2.09 -0.32 46.03
C ARG A 64 -1.68 -1.79 46.24
N ARG A 65 -2.41 -2.73 45.62
CA ARG A 65 -2.07 -4.18 45.51
C ARG A 65 -2.10 -4.75 44.07
N GLY A 66 -2.38 -3.94 43.04
CA GLY A 66 -2.55 -4.38 41.65
C GLY A 66 -2.70 -3.23 40.64
N ASN A 67 -3.23 -3.48 39.44
CA ASN A 67 -3.40 -2.45 38.39
C ASN A 67 -4.37 -1.33 38.80
N ILE A 68 -4.03 -0.08 38.47
CA ILE A 68 -4.80 1.12 38.86
C ILE A 68 -5.99 1.30 37.93
N THR A 69 -7.19 1.32 38.47
CA THR A 69 -8.43 1.72 37.77
C THR A 69 -8.87 3.11 38.22
N HIS A 70 -9.71 3.81 37.45
CA HIS A 70 -10.22 5.13 37.85
C HIS A 70 -10.95 5.11 39.20
N LEU A 71 -11.54 3.97 39.58
CA LEU A 71 -12.21 3.79 40.87
C LEU A 71 -11.25 3.79 42.07
N ALA A 72 -9.95 3.50 41.85
CA ALA A 72 -8.95 3.51 42.90
C ALA A 72 -8.70 4.91 43.49
N TYR A 73 -9.00 5.97 42.74
CA TYR A 73 -8.85 7.36 43.18
C TYR A 73 -10.03 7.88 44.01
N ALA A 74 -11.20 7.24 43.93
CA ALA A 74 -12.44 7.77 44.51
C ALA A 74 -12.39 7.86 46.04
N LYS A 75 -11.99 6.78 46.72
CA LYS A 75 -11.90 6.75 48.19
C LYS A 75 -10.79 7.69 48.73
N PRO A 76 -9.54 7.61 48.23
CA PRO A 76 -8.48 8.54 48.65
C PRO A 76 -8.81 10.02 48.43
N PHE A 77 -9.53 10.36 47.35
CA PHE A 77 -10.00 11.71 47.09
C PHE A 77 -11.00 12.19 48.16
N ILE A 78 -11.98 11.35 48.52
CA ILE A 78 -12.95 11.66 49.59
C ILE A 78 -12.24 11.81 50.94
N ASP A 79 -11.26 10.94 51.22
CA ASP A 79 -10.49 10.99 52.45
C ASP A 79 -9.65 12.27 52.53
N ALA A 80 -8.98 12.65 51.44
CA ALA A 80 -8.22 13.91 51.35
C ALA A 80 -9.13 15.14 51.51
N LEU A 81 -10.35 15.14 50.91
CA LEU A 81 -11.30 16.24 51.08
C LEU A 81 -11.69 16.49 52.54
N ARG A 82 -11.68 15.46 53.38
CA ARG A 82 -12.02 15.55 54.80
C ARG A 82 -10.83 15.91 55.68
N ILE A 83 -9.63 15.45 55.32
CA ILE A 83 -8.47 15.41 56.23
C ILE A 83 -7.42 16.48 55.87
N TYR A 84 -7.28 16.83 54.58
CA TYR A 84 -6.21 17.71 54.13
C TYR A 84 -6.42 19.16 54.60
N LYS A 85 -5.39 19.76 55.21
CA LYS A 85 -5.49 21.04 55.93
C LYS A 85 -5.18 22.29 55.08
N TYR A 86 -4.80 22.13 53.82
CA TYR A 86 -4.47 23.23 52.90
C TYR A 86 -3.50 24.28 53.50
N PRO A 87 -2.26 23.86 53.84
CA PRO A 87 -1.25 24.75 54.37
C PRO A 87 -0.88 25.87 53.38
N SER A 88 -0.31 26.96 53.89
CA SER A 88 0.11 28.10 53.07
C SER A 88 1.36 27.75 52.28
N LEU A 89 1.30 27.90 50.96
CA LEU A 89 2.42 27.67 50.04
C LEU A 89 3.00 29.01 49.62
N ARG A 90 4.32 29.20 49.82
CA ARG A 90 5.07 30.36 49.31
C ARG A 90 5.77 29.95 48.03
N THR A 91 5.58 30.73 46.98
CA THR A 91 6.13 30.40 45.66
C THR A 91 6.89 31.60 45.09
N ALA A 92 8.10 31.37 44.63
CA ALA A 92 8.92 32.35 43.92
C ALA A 92 9.20 31.80 42.51
N TRP A 93 9.14 32.64 41.49
CA TRP A 93 9.27 32.22 40.09
C TRP A 93 10.08 33.22 39.27
N ARG A 94 10.71 32.72 38.21
CA ARG A 94 11.43 33.49 37.18
C ARG A 94 10.74 33.30 35.83
N GLY A 95 10.38 34.40 35.19
CA GLY A 95 9.66 34.46 33.92
C GLY A 95 10.54 34.11 32.71
N PRO A 96 10.01 34.34 31.49
CA PRO A 96 10.74 34.07 30.25
C PRO A 96 11.98 34.95 30.07
N ASP A 97 11.90 36.21 30.50
CA ASP A 97 13.00 37.18 30.43
C ASP A 97 13.77 37.22 31.76
N ALA A 98 15.09 37.45 31.69
CA ALA A 98 15.99 37.39 32.84
C ALA A 98 15.60 38.33 34.01
N ASP A 99 14.95 39.45 33.69
CA ASP A 99 14.52 40.46 34.66
C ASP A 99 13.10 40.25 35.19
N THR A 100 12.36 39.30 34.61
CA THR A 100 10.99 39.01 35.06
C THR A 100 11.03 38.02 36.21
N ALA A 101 10.78 38.47 37.43
CA ALA A 101 10.66 37.58 38.59
C ALA A 101 9.52 38.04 39.49
N GLY A 102 8.92 37.10 40.22
CA GLY A 102 7.83 37.41 41.13
C GLY A 102 7.64 36.36 42.20
N ALA A 103 6.78 36.68 43.16
CA ALA A 103 6.36 35.77 44.20
C ALA A 103 4.84 35.78 44.32
N THR A 104 4.25 34.61 44.59
CA THR A 104 2.83 34.48 44.90
C THR A 104 2.63 33.47 46.02
N ALA A 105 1.49 33.54 46.68
CA ALA A 105 1.13 32.62 47.75
C ALA A 105 -0.16 31.86 47.39
N GLY A 106 -0.19 30.58 47.73
CA GLY A 106 -1.29 29.67 47.38
C GLY A 106 -1.58 28.64 48.46
N ARG A 107 -2.49 27.72 48.14
CA ARG A 107 -2.94 26.63 49.02
C ARG A 107 -2.86 25.26 48.35
N TRP A 108 -2.97 25.24 47.02
CA TRP A 108 -2.50 24.15 46.17
C TRP A 108 -1.88 24.76 44.90
N LEU A 109 -1.09 23.99 44.17
CA LEU A 109 -0.40 24.46 42.97
C LEU A 109 -0.25 23.37 41.91
N PHE A 110 -0.26 23.78 40.64
CA PHE A 110 0.09 22.96 39.48
C PHE A 110 1.16 23.68 38.65
N GLY A 111 2.21 22.96 38.23
CA GLY A 111 3.13 23.38 37.17
C GLY A 111 2.91 22.48 35.96
N MET A 112 2.40 23.05 34.87
CA MET A 112 2.01 22.29 33.67
C MET A 112 3.04 22.50 32.57
N ASN A 113 3.65 21.41 32.09
CA ASN A 113 4.47 21.40 30.87
C ASN A 113 3.62 21.09 29.64
N LEU A 114 2.60 20.24 29.80
CA LEU A 114 1.64 19.87 28.75
C LEU A 114 0.19 20.13 29.19
N PRO A 115 -0.75 20.42 28.28
CA PRO A 115 -2.11 20.84 28.62
C PRO A 115 -3.04 19.66 29.00
N ARG A 116 -2.48 18.53 29.44
CA ARG A 116 -3.22 17.30 29.76
C ARG A 116 -3.06 16.92 31.23
N TYR A 117 -4.18 16.80 31.94
CA TYR A 117 -4.23 16.24 33.28
C TYR A 117 -5.50 15.42 33.50
N ALA A 118 -5.39 14.28 34.19
CA ALA A 118 -6.48 13.33 34.46
C ALA A 118 -7.34 13.07 33.20
N GLN A 119 -8.66 12.95 33.34
CA GLN A 119 -9.62 12.78 32.22
C GLN A 119 -9.81 14.07 31.38
N GLY A 120 -8.74 14.81 31.10
CA GLY A 120 -8.76 16.03 30.27
C GLY A 120 -9.16 17.30 31.02
N LEU A 121 -8.85 17.40 32.32
CA LEU A 121 -9.09 18.61 33.10
C LEU A 121 -8.21 19.78 32.58
N PRO A 122 -8.79 20.93 32.22
CA PRO A 122 -8.07 22.03 31.59
C PRO A 122 -7.43 22.96 32.64
N ILE A 123 -6.43 22.46 33.39
CA ILE A 123 -5.75 23.23 34.45
C ILE A 123 -5.02 24.44 33.87
N ALA A 124 -4.17 24.22 32.86
CA ALA A 124 -3.52 25.24 32.04
C ALA A 124 -3.65 24.80 30.57
N PRO A 125 -4.73 25.18 29.87
CA PRO A 125 -4.98 24.71 28.51
C PRO A 125 -4.02 25.30 27.47
N GLU A 126 -3.31 26.37 27.83
CA GLU A 126 -2.33 27.06 26.98
C GLU A 126 -0.90 26.54 27.19
N ALA A 127 -0.68 25.60 28.11
CA ALA A 127 0.64 25.02 28.34
C ALA A 127 1.18 24.35 27.07
N SER A 128 2.46 24.57 26.80
CA SER A 128 3.13 24.10 25.58
C SER A 128 4.42 23.37 25.94
N GLY A 129 4.64 22.20 25.35
CA GLY A 129 5.85 21.41 25.60
C GLY A 129 7.04 21.80 24.71
N ILE A 130 7.04 22.99 24.11
CA ILE A 130 8.06 23.43 23.14
C ILE A 130 8.50 24.89 23.31
N ASP A 131 7.97 25.62 24.30
CA ASP A 131 8.25 27.04 24.50
C ASP A 131 9.34 27.32 25.55
N GLY A 132 9.89 26.27 26.15
CA GLY A 132 10.90 26.32 27.21
C GLY A 132 10.36 26.87 28.53
N LEU A 133 9.05 26.82 28.76
CA LEU A 133 8.38 27.39 29.93
C LEU A 133 7.52 26.35 30.65
N ILE A 134 7.11 26.67 31.87
CA ILE A 134 6.16 25.92 32.67
C ILE A 134 5.05 26.87 33.11
N ASP A 135 3.80 26.46 32.87
CA ASP A 135 2.60 27.20 33.26
C ASP A 135 2.28 26.92 34.72
N LEU A 136 2.62 27.88 35.58
CA LEU A 136 2.40 27.83 37.02
C LEU A 136 0.98 28.31 37.37
N CYS A 137 0.10 27.38 37.71
CA CYS A 137 -1.27 27.64 38.13
C CYS A 137 -1.42 27.53 39.65
N VAL A 138 -1.67 28.66 40.32
CA VAL A 138 -1.74 28.77 41.78
C VAL A 138 -3.15 29.11 42.23
N PHE A 139 -3.66 28.34 43.20
CA PHE A 139 -5.00 28.52 43.75
C PHE A 139 -4.90 29.03 45.17
N LYS A 140 -5.53 30.17 45.44
CA LYS A 140 -5.33 30.97 46.66
C LYS A 140 -6.23 30.57 47.83
N ARG A 141 -7.34 29.86 47.58
CA ARG A 141 -8.28 29.38 48.62
C ARG A 141 -7.99 27.92 48.98
N GLY A 142 -8.09 27.58 50.26
CA GLY A 142 -7.66 26.30 50.80
C GLY A 142 -8.61 25.74 51.86
N TYR A 143 -9.73 25.18 51.43
CA TYR A 143 -10.70 24.47 52.27
C TYR A 143 -11.55 23.54 51.39
N ALA A 144 -12.12 22.46 51.94
CA ALA A 144 -12.79 21.41 51.16
C ALA A 144 -13.85 21.94 50.15
N SER A 145 -14.65 22.93 50.53
CA SER A 145 -15.64 23.54 49.63
C SER A 145 -15.03 24.37 48.50
N SER A 146 -13.83 24.93 48.68
CA SER A 146 -13.11 25.62 47.59
C SER A 146 -12.50 24.66 46.59
N ALA A 147 -12.04 23.47 47.00
CA ALA A 147 -11.60 22.43 46.07
C ALA A 147 -12.73 21.98 45.12
N VAL A 148 -13.93 21.73 45.67
CA VAL A 148 -15.12 21.41 44.88
C VAL A 148 -15.52 22.58 43.96
N TRP A 149 -15.46 23.80 44.47
CA TRP A 149 -15.76 25.01 43.70
C TRP A 149 -14.78 25.24 42.54
N TYR A 150 -13.48 25.08 42.77
CA TYR A 150 -12.46 25.16 41.71
C TYR A 150 -12.64 24.07 40.67
N LEU A 151 -12.92 22.83 41.09
CA LEU A 151 -13.20 21.73 40.17
C LEU A 151 -14.39 22.04 39.25
N TRP A 152 -15.47 22.62 39.80
CA TRP A 152 -16.62 23.04 39.01
C TRP A 152 -16.26 24.12 37.97
N HIS A 153 -15.43 25.10 38.34
CA HIS A 153 -14.98 26.15 37.42
C HIS A 153 -13.99 25.63 36.37
N LEU A 154 -13.15 24.67 36.72
CA LEU A 154 -12.23 23.97 35.81
C LEU A 154 -12.99 23.19 34.75
N LEU A 155 -14.01 22.41 35.14
CA LEU A 155 -14.88 21.68 34.21
C LEU A 155 -15.59 22.61 33.22
N ARG A 156 -15.86 23.86 33.63
CA ARG A 156 -16.45 24.91 32.78
C ARG A 156 -15.43 25.81 32.08
N ARG A 157 -14.12 25.55 32.23
CA ARG A 157 -13.02 26.38 31.68
C ARG A 157 -13.08 27.86 32.08
N ARG A 158 -13.63 28.18 33.26
CA ARG A 158 -13.80 29.56 33.76
C ARG A 158 -12.88 29.91 34.93
N HIS A 159 -11.98 29.01 35.32
CA HIS A 159 -11.09 29.21 36.47
C HIS A 159 -10.07 30.32 36.26
N HIS A 160 -9.61 30.57 35.03
CA HIS A 160 -8.70 31.68 34.69
C HIS A 160 -9.30 33.07 34.97
N GLN A 161 -10.63 33.18 35.03
CA GLN A 161 -11.34 34.44 35.32
C GLN A 161 -11.49 34.68 36.83
N LEU A 162 -11.12 33.72 37.67
CA LEU A 162 -11.29 33.83 39.10
C LEU A 162 -10.13 34.63 39.71
N PRO A 163 -10.38 35.68 40.51
CA PRO A 163 -9.31 36.44 41.20
C PRO A 163 -8.45 35.59 42.15
N SER A 164 -9.00 34.44 42.54
CA SER A 164 -8.37 33.47 43.43
C SER A 164 -7.51 32.42 42.71
N VAL A 165 -7.34 32.53 41.39
CA VAL A 165 -6.44 31.71 40.57
C VAL A 165 -5.46 32.64 39.86
N SER A 166 -4.19 32.26 39.82
CA SER A 166 -3.19 32.95 39.01
C SER A 166 -2.45 31.94 38.16
N ILE A 167 -2.34 32.21 36.87
CA ILE A 167 -1.55 31.43 35.92
C ILE A 167 -0.38 32.29 35.48
N THR A 168 0.85 31.77 35.58
CA THR A 168 2.06 32.51 35.25
C THR A 168 3.03 31.59 34.52
N ARG A 169 3.55 32.04 33.38
CA ARG A 169 4.55 31.29 32.61
C ARG A 169 5.95 31.58 33.16
N CYS A 170 6.70 30.54 33.49
CA CYS A 170 8.00 30.68 34.16
C CYS A 170 9.00 29.62 33.67
N ARG A 171 10.29 29.96 33.67
CA ARG A 171 11.39 29.01 33.41
C ARG A 171 11.78 28.22 34.65
N GLU A 172 11.57 28.83 35.82
CA GLU A 172 11.90 28.24 37.11
C GLU A 172 10.92 28.73 38.17
N PHE A 173 10.52 27.85 39.08
CA PHE A 173 9.82 28.23 40.30
C PHE A 173 10.21 27.36 41.49
N THR A 174 10.19 27.93 42.68
CA THR A 174 10.43 27.23 43.95
C THR A 174 9.19 27.34 44.82
N VAL A 175 8.83 26.24 45.48
CA VAL A 175 7.69 26.15 46.40
C VAL A 175 8.17 25.72 47.78
N GLU A 176 7.75 26.46 48.80
CA GLU A 176 8.07 26.22 50.21
C GLU A 176 6.80 26.29 51.06
N ALA A 177 6.80 25.56 52.17
CA ALA A 177 5.77 25.62 53.20
C ALA A 177 6.40 25.33 54.56
N ASP A 178 5.77 25.81 55.63
CA ASP A 178 6.21 25.52 57.01
C ASP A 178 5.80 24.10 57.46
N ASP A 179 4.79 23.52 56.81
CA ASP A 179 4.31 22.15 57.02
C ASP A 179 4.97 21.17 56.02
N GLN A 180 5.01 19.87 56.36
CA GLN A 180 5.34 18.83 55.39
C GLN A 180 4.21 18.67 54.36
N VAL A 181 4.39 19.27 53.19
CA VAL A 181 3.43 19.23 52.08
C VAL A 181 3.93 18.29 50.98
N PRO A 182 3.14 17.29 50.55
CA PRO A 182 3.55 16.41 49.47
C PRO A 182 3.51 17.12 48.11
N TYR A 183 4.37 16.67 47.19
CA TYR A 183 4.26 16.94 45.76
C TYR A 183 4.28 15.64 44.95
N GLN A 184 3.76 15.71 43.72
CA GLN A 184 3.69 14.60 42.77
C GLN A 184 4.18 15.02 41.39
N LEU A 185 4.75 14.08 40.65
CA LEU A 185 5.29 14.25 39.30
C LEU A 185 4.61 13.23 38.38
N ASP A 186 3.91 13.68 37.34
CA ASP A 186 3.24 12.82 36.34
C ASP A 186 2.32 11.71 36.91
N GLY A 187 1.77 11.90 38.10
CA GLY A 187 0.92 10.92 38.79
C GLY A 187 1.66 10.00 39.77
N ASP A 188 2.97 10.19 39.97
CA ASP A 188 3.79 9.47 40.94
C ASP A 188 4.19 10.34 42.14
N PRO A 189 4.32 9.77 43.36
CA PRO A 189 4.84 10.48 44.53
C PRO A 189 6.22 11.09 44.30
N GLY A 190 6.30 12.43 44.34
CA GLY A 190 7.50 13.20 44.10
C GLY A 190 8.37 13.37 45.35
N GLY A 191 7.74 13.53 46.51
CA GLY A 191 8.38 13.79 47.80
C GLY A 191 7.56 14.80 48.63
N PHE A 192 8.25 15.55 49.49
CA PHE A 192 7.69 16.66 50.26
C PHE A 192 8.47 17.94 50.01
N LEU A 193 7.84 19.10 50.18
CA LEU A 193 8.47 20.42 50.04
C LEU A 193 9.69 20.58 50.97
N PRO A 194 10.69 21.41 50.59
CA PRO A 194 10.70 22.32 49.45
C PRO A 194 10.99 21.65 48.10
N VAL A 195 10.48 22.25 47.02
CA VAL A 195 10.78 21.81 45.65
C VAL A 195 11.15 22.99 44.77
N THR A 196 12.26 22.86 44.05
CA THR A 196 12.64 23.76 42.96
C THR A 196 12.41 23.05 41.64
N VAL A 197 11.67 23.72 40.76
CA VAL A 197 11.29 23.22 39.44
C VAL A 197 11.89 24.11 38.37
N ARG A 198 12.52 23.50 37.36
CA ARG A 198 13.10 24.17 36.20
C ARG A 198 12.56 23.57 34.92
N SER A 199 12.34 24.40 33.91
CA SER A 199 12.17 23.92 32.54
C SER A 199 13.51 23.41 32.03
N ALA A 200 13.48 22.24 31.38
CA ALA A 200 14.57 21.62 30.67
C ALA A 200 14.17 21.55 29.17
N PRO A 201 14.49 22.59 28.38
CA PRO A 201 14.05 22.66 27.00
C PRO A 201 14.58 21.52 26.15
N GLN A 202 13.77 21.01 25.22
CA GLN A 202 14.10 19.97 24.23
C GLN A 202 14.69 18.68 24.82
N ARG A 203 14.41 18.42 26.11
CA ARG A 203 15.01 17.32 26.86
C ARG A 203 14.50 15.94 26.46
N LEU A 204 13.26 15.85 25.97
CA LEU A 204 12.61 14.61 25.58
C LEU A 204 12.57 14.47 24.06
N THR A 205 12.97 13.30 23.57
CA THR A 205 12.81 12.92 22.17
C THR A 205 11.56 12.08 22.02
N CYS A 206 10.63 12.52 21.17
CA CYS A 206 9.41 11.79 20.86
C CYS A 206 9.28 11.58 19.36
N ILE A 207 8.73 10.43 18.96
CA ILE A 207 8.37 10.17 17.56
C ILE A 207 6.86 10.45 17.43
N VAL A 208 6.51 11.37 16.55
CA VAL A 208 5.12 11.80 16.28
C VAL A 208 4.80 11.63 14.81
N ARG A 209 3.51 11.62 14.47
CA ARG A 209 3.14 11.57 13.04
C ARG A 209 3.54 12.88 12.36
N PRO A 210 3.93 12.87 11.08
CA PRO A 210 4.30 14.09 10.34
C PRO A 210 3.23 15.19 10.40
N GLU A 211 1.95 14.81 10.48
CA GLU A 211 0.83 15.77 10.59
C GLU A 211 0.70 16.42 11.99
N GLN A 212 1.44 15.93 12.99
CA GLN A 212 1.43 16.42 14.38
C GLN A 212 2.67 17.24 14.74
N ALA A 213 3.74 17.18 13.95
CA ALA A 213 4.93 18.05 14.10
C ALA A 213 4.69 19.51 13.65
N VAL A 214 3.42 19.90 13.56
CA VAL A 214 2.91 20.96 12.66
C VAL A 214 2.89 22.36 13.30
N ASP A 215 3.14 22.50 14.59
CA ASP A 215 3.31 23.82 15.21
C ASP A 215 4.69 24.46 14.92
N THR A 216 5.58 23.76 14.21
CA THR A 216 6.88 24.28 13.75
C THR A 216 7.18 23.84 12.30
N LEU A 217 6.45 24.38 11.31
CA LEU A 217 6.75 24.11 9.90
C LEU A 217 8.18 24.59 9.56
N PRO A 218 9.08 23.72 9.06
CA PRO A 218 10.46 24.09 8.74
C PRO A 218 10.55 24.79 7.37
N ILE A 219 9.89 25.94 7.22
CA ILE A 219 9.86 26.75 6.00
C ILE A 219 10.43 28.14 6.24
N ASN A 220 11.25 28.63 5.31
CA ASN A 220 11.68 30.02 5.28
C ASN A 220 10.67 30.85 4.49
N LEU A 221 10.35 32.05 4.96
CA LEU A 221 9.40 32.95 4.32
C LEU A 221 10.14 34.17 3.76
N VAL A 222 9.77 34.57 2.55
CA VAL A 222 10.19 35.83 1.91
C VAL A 222 8.93 36.60 1.58
N PHE A 223 8.81 37.84 2.07
CA PHE A 223 7.65 38.68 1.80
C PHE A 223 7.77 39.28 0.39
N LYS A 224 6.72 39.13 -0.42
CA LYS A 224 6.66 39.69 -1.78
C LYS A 224 5.51 40.66 -1.94
N ALA A 225 5.79 41.83 -2.52
CA ALA A 225 4.78 42.72 -3.09
C ALA A 225 5.37 43.49 -4.28
N SER A 226 4.55 43.83 -5.27
CA SER A 226 4.97 44.62 -6.45
C SER A 226 4.68 46.10 -6.18
N PHE A 227 5.67 46.98 -6.37
CA PHE A 227 5.44 48.44 -6.27
C PHE A 227 4.74 49.01 -7.51
N ASP A 228 4.81 48.29 -8.63
CA ASP A 228 4.19 48.63 -9.91
C ASP A 228 3.79 47.35 -10.67
N LYS A 229 2.72 47.42 -11.44
CA LYS A 229 2.26 46.40 -12.38
C LYS A 229 2.41 46.98 -13.79
N ALA A 230 3.64 46.99 -14.31
CA ALA A 230 3.98 47.68 -15.57
C ALA A 230 3.42 47.03 -16.85
N ASN A 231 2.68 45.93 -16.74
CA ASN A 231 2.24 45.09 -17.87
C ASN A 231 0.73 44.78 -17.84
N ARG A 232 -0.10 45.69 -17.32
CA ARG A 232 -1.56 45.54 -17.34
C ARG A 232 -2.10 45.53 -18.77
N THR A 233 -3.19 44.78 -18.99
CA THR A 233 -3.91 44.74 -20.28
C THR A 233 -4.56 46.08 -20.64
N SER A 234 -5.03 46.84 -19.63
CA SER A 234 -5.68 48.15 -19.81
C SER A 234 -4.84 49.28 -19.22
N LEU A 235 -4.87 50.45 -19.87
CA LEU A 235 -4.20 51.67 -19.42
C LEU A 235 -4.77 52.19 -18.10
N ASP A 236 -6.09 52.04 -17.89
CA ASP A 236 -6.80 52.55 -16.72
C ASP A 236 -6.69 51.62 -15.49
N ALA A 237 -6.03 50.48 -15.65
CA ALA A 237 -5.90 49.51 -14.58
C ALA A 237 -4.90 49.97 -13.51
N TYR A 238 -5.24 49.76 -12.23
CA TYR A 238 -4.38 50.15 -11.11
C TYR A 238 -2.98 49.53 -11.22
N ARG A 239 -1.95 50.37 -11.08
CA ARG A 239 -0.55 49.97 -11.25
C ARG A 239 0.18 49.76 -9.93
N GLY A 240 -0.15 50.51 -8.89
CA GLY A 240 0.57 50.44 -7.61
C GLY A 240 0.92 51.83 -7.07
N PRO A 241 1.60 51.88 -5.91
CA PRO A 241 2.02 53.13 -5.28
C PRO A 241 3.21 53.82 -5.97
N GLY A 242 3.89 53.15 -6.92
CA GLY A 242 5.12 53.66 -7.54
C GLY A 242 6.37 53.26 -6.75
N ILE A 243 7.55 53.44 -7.35
CA ILE A 243 8.81 52.87 -6.84
C ILE A 243 9.23 53.42 -5.48
N ASP A 244 9.18 54.75 -5.27
CA ASP A 244 9.67 55.37 -4.04
C ASP A 244 8.83 54.93 -2.83
N GLU A 245 7.51 55.05 -2.94
CA GLU A 245 6.59 54.69 -1.87
C GLU A 245 6.50 53.17 -1.68
N GLY A 246 6.52 52.39 -2.76
CA GLY A 246 6.52 50.93 -2.69
C GLY A 246 7.75 50.37 -2.00
N LEU A 247 8.95 50.89 -2.31
CA LEU A 247 10.19 50.51 -1.64
C LEU A 247 10.21 50.96 -0.18
N ARG A 248 9.67 52.14 0.14
CA ARG A 248 9.51 52.58 1.55
C ARG A 248 8.63 51.60 2.35
N ILE A 249 7.51 51.15 1.78
CA ILE A 249 6.62 50.18 2.42
C ILE A 249 7.31 48.83 2.60
N LEU A 250 8.02 48.33 1.58
CA LEU A 250 8.74 47.05 1.66
C LEU A 250 9.84 47.09 2.73
N GLN A 251 10.60 48.18 2.81
CA GLN A 251 11.60 48.37 3.87
C GLN A 251 10.95 48.33 5.26
N GLN A 252 9.80 48.99 5.41
CA GLN A 252 9.06 49.00 6.67
C GLN A 252 8.59 47.58 7.04
N VAL A 253 8.02 46.81 6.10
CA VAL A 253 7.59 45.43 6.33
C VAL A 253 8.75 44.55 6.75
N GLY A 254 9.89 44.62 6.05
CA GLY A 254 11.09 43.86 6.41
C GLY A 254 11.58 44.19 7.82
N SER A 255 11.63 45.48 8.18
CA SER A 255 12.07 45.92 9.52
C SER A 255 11.14 45.49 10.65
N GLN A 256 9.82 45.48 10.43
CA GLN A 256 8.83 45.17 11.46
C GLN A 256 8.62 43.66 11.64
N THR A 257 8.71 42.90 10.56
CA THR A 257 8.45 41.45 10.57
C THR A 257 9.73 40.63 10.73
N GLY A 258 10.89 41.22 10.42
CA GLY A 258 12.17 40.49 10.33
C GLY A 258 12.27 39.56 9.11
N LEU A 259 11.29 39.59 8.20
CA LEU A 259 11.30 38.75 6.99
C LEU A 259 12.14 39.38 5.87
N PRO A 260 12.91 38.57 5.13
CA PRO A 260 13.49 39.02 3.86
C PRO A 260 12.41 39.48 2.90
N THR A 261 12.73 40.46 2.05
CA THR A 261 11.76 41.04 1.11
C THR A 261 12.18 40.86 -0.35
N THR A 262 11.18 40.75 -1.22
CA THR A 262 11.37 40.69 -2.67
C THR A 262 10.31 41.50 -3.41
N THR A 263 10.73 42.10 -4.52
CA THR A 263 9.83 42.80 -5.45
C THR A 263 10.35 42.64 -6.87
N ASP A 264 9.45 42.78 -7.84
CA ASP A 264 9.80 42.86 -9.24
C ASP A 264 10.11 44.28 -9.70
N PHE A 265 11.00 44.38 -10.68
CA PHE A 265 11.41 45.64 -11.30
C PHE A 265 11.35 45.52 -12.83
N HIS A 266 11.21 46.65 -13.50
CA HIS A 266 10.72 46.70 -14.88
C HIS A 266 11.71 47.36 -15.86
N GLU A 267 12.61 48.19 -15.34
CA GLU A 267 13.65 48.88 -16.11
C GLU A 267 15.00 48.81 -15.40
N SER A 268 16.11 48.79 -16.15
CA SER A 268 17.46 48.59 -15.60
C SER A 268 17.86 49.65 -14.56
N THR A 269 17.36 50.88 -14.72
CA THR A 269 17.60 51.99 -13.79
C THR A 269 17.00 51.77 -12.40
N GLN A 270 16.01 50.86 -12.28
CA GLN A 270 15.32 50.57 -11.03
C GLN A 270 16.10 49.59 -10.14
N ALA A 271 16.99 48.77 -10.74
CA ALA A 271 17.65 47.66 -10.05
C ALA A 271 18.44 48.12 -8.82
N ALA A 272 19.19 49.23 -8.92
CA ALA A 272 19.99 49.74 -7.81
C ALA A 272 19.14 50.15 -6.60
N SER A 273 18.05 50.89 -6.80
CA SER A 273 17.15 51.30 -5.72
C SER A 273 16.45 50.10 -5.09
N VAL A 274 16.02 49.14 -5.90
CA VAL A 274 15.40 47.91 -5.40
C VAL A 274 16.40 47.09 -4.57
N GLY A 275 17.65 46.96 -5.05
CA GLY A 275 18.70 46.23 -4.35
C GLY A 275 19.18 46.88 -3.04
N GLN A 276 18.84 48.14 -2.77
CA GLN A 276 19.08 48.76 -1.46
C GLN A 276 18.07 48.31 -0.40
N VAL A 277 16.88 47.88 -0.81
CA VAL A 277 15.77 47.54 0.09
C VAL A 277 15.49 46.05 0.14
N CYS A 278 15.48 45.38 -1.00
CA CYS A 278 15.12 43.97 -1.11
C CYS A 278 16.34 43.05 -1.09
N ASP A 279 16.15 41.88 -0.49
CA ASP A 279 17.16 40.82 -0.41
C ASP A 279 17.23 39.99 -1.70
N LEU A 280 16.11 39.96 -2.43
CA LEU A 280 15.91 39.23 -3.67
C LEU A 280 15.22 40.13 -4.71
N LEU A 281 15.82 40.31 -5.88
CA LEU A 281 15.21 41.01 -7.02
C LEU A 281 14.46 40.01 -7.91
N GLN A 282 13.22 40.30 -8.26
CA GLN A 282 12.45 39.47 -9.19
C GLN A 282 12.43 40.08 -10.60
N VAL A 283 12.79 39.31 -11.61
CA VAL A 283 12.67 39.73 -13.02
C VAL A 283 11.34 39.20 -13.60
N PRO A 284 10.45 40.07 -14.12
CA PRO A 284 9.18 39.66 -14.70
C PRO A 284 9.32 38.72 -15.91
N ALA A 285 8.32 37.86 -16.11
CA ALA A 285 8.32 36.84 -17.16
C ALA A 285 8.54 37.41 -18.58
N PHE A 286 7.85 38.51 -18.91
CA PHE A 286 8.01 39.16 -20.22
C PHE A 286 9.39 39.79 -20.44
N LEU A 287 10.12 40.06 -19.36
CA LEU A 287 11.40 40.74 -19.37
C LEU A 287 12.59 39.79 -19.15
N ALA A 288 12.33 38.50 -19.05
CA ALA A 288 13.35 37.47 -18.76
C ALA A 288 14.53 37.45 -19.75
N ARG A 289 14.40 38.01 -20.96
CA ARG A 289 15.48 38.08 -21.95
C ARG A 289 16.20 39.43 -22.03
N GLN A 290 15.74 40.45 -21.31
CA GLN A 290 16.29 41.81 -21.41
C GLN A 290 17.68 41.86 -20.75
N THR A 291 18.73 41.83 -21.56
CA THR A 291 20.13 41.71 -21.09
C THR A 291 20.52 42.85 -20.15
N ASP A 292 20.13 44.08 -20.48
CA ASP A 292 20.44 45.25 -19.64
C ASP A 292 19.75 45.16 -18.27
N LEU A 293 18.55 44.57 -18.22
CA LEU A 293 17.81 44.37 -16.98
C LEU A 293 18.48 43.31 -16.09
N LEU A 294 18.92 42.20 -16.71
CA LEU A 294 19.61 41.10 -16.01
C LEU A 294 20.97 41.54 -15.49
N THR A 295 21.76 42.23 -16.32
CA THR A 295 23.09 42.75 -15.94
C THR A 295 22.98 43.79 -14.82
N ALA A 296 21.96 44.67 -14.87
CA ALA A 296 21.69 45.63 -13.81
C ALA A 296 21.27 44.95 -12.50
N ALA A 297 20.48 43.87 -12.55
CA ALA A 297 20.14 43.07 -11.38
C ALA A 297 21.39 42.45 -10.75
N ALA A 298 22.25 41.85 -11.58
CA ALA A 298 23.50 41.23 -11.14
C ALA A 298 24.44 42.23 -10.46
N ALA A 299 24.53 43.45 -10.98
CA ALA A 299 25.37 44.52 -10.43
C ALA A 299 24.97 44.95 -9.01
N THR A 300 23.78 44.59 -8.51
CA THR A 300 23.35 44.89 -7.14
C THR A 300 24.00 43.99 -6.09
N GLY A 301 24.56 42.83 -6.49
CA GLY A 301 25.08 41.81 -5.57
C GLY A 301 24.01 41.08 -4.74
N LYS A 302 22.73 41.31 -5.01
CA LYS A 302 21.60 40.62 -4.37
C LYS A 302 21.24 39.33 -5.09
N ALA A 303 20.42 38.50 -4.45
CA ALA A 303 19.85 37.34 -5.14
C ALA A 303 18.91 37.81 -6.27
N VAL A 304 18.84 37.04 -7.36
CA VAL A 304 17.99 37.37 -8.51
C VAL A 304 17.10 36.17 -8.86
N ASN A 305 15.78 36.36 -8.74
CA ASN A 305 14.78 35.38 -9.17
C ASN A 305 14.21 35.77 -10.53
N VAL A 306 14.44 34.97 -11.57
CA VAL A 306 13.87 35.24 -12.90
C VAL A 306 12.65 34.37 -13.16
N LYS A 307 11.51 35.00 -13.41
CA LYS A 307 10.31 34.30 -13.88
C LYS A 307 10.52 33.86 -15.32
N LYS A 308 10.34 32.57 -15.59
CA LYS A 308 10.38 32.05 -16.96
C LYS A 308 9.29 32.75 -17.78
N GLY A 309 9.66 33.29 -18.93
CA GLY A 309 8.69 33.84 -19.88
C GLY A 309 7.68 32.77 -20.30
N GLN A 310 6.41 33.14 -20.43
CA GLN A 310 5.37 32.21 -20.91
C GLN A 310 5.63 31.75 -22.35
N PHE A 311 6.46 32.50 -23.09
CA PHE A 311 6.96 32.19 -24.43
C PHE A 311 8.31 31.47 -24.43
N MET A 312 8.94 31.27 -23.26
CA MET A 312 10.27 30.66 -23.14
C MET A 312 10.16 29.18 -22.82
N ALA A 313 10.99 28.39 -23.49
CA ALA A 313 11.23 27.03 -23.08
C ALA A 313 12.11 26.99 -21.82
N PRO A 314 12.02 25.94 -20.99
CA PRO A 314 12.83 25.83 -19.77
C PRO A 314 14.34 25.84 -20.02
N TRP A 315 14.83 25.26 -21.13
CA TRP A 315 16.27 25.26 -21.47
C TRP A 315 16.79 26.65 -21.88
N ASP A 316 15.94 27.54 -22.41
CA ASP A 316 16.35 28.92 -22.74
C ASP A 316 16.76 29.72 -21.50
N MET A 317 16.34 29.26 -20.31
CA MET A 317 16.75 29.85 -19.04
C MET A 317 18.25 29.68 -18.77
N GLN A 318 18.95 28.76 -19.46
CA GLN A 318 20.41 28.67 -19.40
C GLN A 318 21.06 29.99 -19.83
N HIS A 319 20.55 30.65 -20.88
CA HIS A 319 21.09 31.93 -21.31
C HIS A 319 20.83 33.04 -20.30
N VAL A 320 19.73 32.95 -19.55
CA VAL A 320 19.44 33.87 -18.44
C VAL A 320 20.45 33.66 -17.31
N VAL A 321 20.68 32.40 -16.91
CA VAL A 321 21.70 32.03 -15.92
C VAL A 321 23.08 32.50 -16.36
N THR A 322 23.49 32.23 -17.61
CA THR A 322 24.79 32.67 -18.15
C THR A 322 24.94 34.19 -18.17
N LYS A 323 23.88 34.94 -18.51
CA LYS A 323 23.93 36.41 -18.47
C LYS A 323 24.12 36.92 -17.05
N LEU A 324 23.41 36.35 -16.06
CA LEU A 324 23.53 36.74 -14.66
C LEU A 324 24.90 36.35 -14.07
N ALA A 325 25.31 35.10 -14.25
CA ALA A 325 26.60 34.60 -13.79
C ALA A 325 27.78 35.33 -14.45
N GLY A 326 27.73 35.53 -15.76
CA GLY A 326 28.72 36.31 -16.52
C GLY A 326 28.76 37.80 -16.15
N SER A 327 27.73 38.29 -15.45
CA SER A 327 27.66 39.65 -14.89
C SER A 327 27.96 39.69 -13.39
N GLY A 328 28.43 38.59 -12.79
CA GLY A 328 28.87 38.52 -11.40
C GLY A 328 27.78 38.18 -10.37
N CYS A 329 26.65 37.58 -10.78
CA CYS A 329 25.62 37.13 -9.85
C CYS A 329 25.64 35.60 -9.67
N ASP A 330 25.94 35.15 -8.45
CA ASP A 330 25.97 33.73 -8.10
C ASP A 330 24.65 33.24 -7.46
N ASN A 331 23.86 34.15 -6.89
CA ASN A 331 22.62 33.83 -6.17
C ASN A 331 21.39 33.91 -7.10
N ILE A 332 21.29 32.99 -8.04
CA ILE A 332 20.25 32.98 -9.08
C ILE A 332 19.14 31.99 -8.70
N LEU A 333 17.87 32.36 -8.87
CA LEU A 333 16.71 31.48 -8.79
C LEU A 333 15.91 31.55 -10.08
N LEU A 334 15.25 30.45 -10.47
CA LEU A 334 14.37 30.41 -11.63
C LEU A 334 12.95 30.03 -11.20
N THR A 335 11.96 30.78 -11.66
CA THR A 335 10.55 30.54 -11.31
C THR A 335 9.76 30.02 -12.51
N GLU A 336 9.16 28.84 -12.37
CA GLU A 336 8.11 28.35 -13.27
C GLU A 336 6.77 29.03 -12.93
N ARG A 337 6.03 29.49 -13.94
CA ARG A 337 4.76 30.24 -13.80
C ARG A 337 3.76 30.02 -14.95
N GLY A 338 3.93 28.93 -15.70
CA GLY A 338 3.10 28.54 -16.84
C GLY A 338 3.68 28.97 -18.20
N THR A 339 3.36 28.19 -19.23
CA THR A 339 3.71 28.41 -20.65
C THR A 339 2.44 28.62 -21.45
N PHE A 340 2.46 29.46 -22.49
CA PHE A 340 1.29 29.67 -23.35
C PHE A 340 0.80 28.36 -23.94
N PHE A 341 -0.50 28.09 -23.80
CA PHE A 341 -1.15 26.92 -24.35
C PHE A 341 -2.36 27.35 -25.18
N GLY A 342 -2.06 27.82 -26.39
CA GLY A 342 -3.02 28.58 -27.19
C GLY A 342 -3.30 29.96 -26.60
N TYR A 343 -4.44 30.54 -26.96
CA TYR A 343 -4.91 31.82 -26.43
C TYR A 343 -5.65 31.61 -25.11
N GLY A 344 -5.63 32.60 -24.21
CA GLY A 344 -6.46 32.54 -23.00
C GLY A 344 -5.94 31.63 -21.89
N ARG A 345 -4.92 30.79 -22.13
CA ARG A 345 -4.58 29.69 -21.23
C ARG A 345 -3.08 29.48 -21.05
N LEU A 346 -2.72 29.06 -19.83
CA LEU A 346 -1.38 28.58 -19.49
C LEU A 346 -1.41 27.09 -19.17
N VAL A 347 -0.34 26.38 -19.53
CA VAL A 347 -0.08 25.01 -19.09
C VAL A 347 1.20 24.97 -18.26
N ASN A 348 1.18 24.17 -17.19
CA ASN A 348 2.33 23.95 -16.32
C ASN A 348 3.03 22.66 -16.74
N ASP A 349 4.09 22.80 -17.54
CA ASP A 349 4.96 21.68 -17.85
C ASP A 349 5.80 21.32 -16.61
N MET A 350 5.36 20.32 -15.84
CA MET A 350 6.08 19.89 -14.63
C MET A 350 7.50 19.39 -14.93
N ARG A 351 7.83 19.06 -16.18
CA ARG A 351 9.21 18.73 -16.60
C ARG A 351 10.12 19.96 -16.57
N ALA A 352 9.57 21.18 -16.69
CA ALA A 352 10.34 22.42 -16.62
C ALA A 352 11.03 22.59 -15.26
N LEU A 353 10.42 22.08 -14.18
CA LEU A 353 10.97 22.10 -12.83
C LEU A 353 12.27 21.31 -12.71
N VAL A 354 12.33 20.14 -13.35
CA VAL A 354 13.53 19.28 -13.37
C VAL A 354 14.61 19.94 -14.24
N GLN A 355 14.23 20.42 -15.42
CA GLN A 355 15.15 21.01 -16.40
C GLN A 355 15.82 22.29 -15.91
N MET A 356 15.08 23.18 -15.24
CA MET A 356 15.66 24.39 -14.68
C MET A 356 16.57 24.08 -13.49
N ARG A 357 16.32 22.99 -12.75
CA ARG A 357 17.17 22.55 -11.63
C ARG A 357 18.52 22.01 -12.12
N GLU A 358 18.54 21.35 -13.27
CA GLU A 358 19.77 20.88 -13.93
C GLU A 358 20.73 22.04 -14.30
N LEU A 359 20.25 23.29 -14.34
CA LEU A 359 21.09 24.49 -14.52
C LEU A 359 21.88 24.87 -13.26
N GLY A 360 21.77 24.10 -12.17
CA GLY A 360 22.54 24.28 -10.94
C GLY A 360 22.01 25.38 -10.03
N VAL A 361 20.79 25.85 -10.26
CA VAL A 361 20.16 26.96 -9.52
C VAL A 361 18.84 26.52 -8.88
N PRO A 362 18.45 27.06 -7.71
CA PRO A 362 17.17 26.75 -7.07
C PRO A 362 15.97 27.07 -7.96
N VAL A 363 14.98 26.16 -7.99
CA VAL A 363 13.75 26.33 -8.75
C VAL A 363 12.57 26.65 -7.83
N VAL A 364 11.85 27.69 -8.20
CA VAL A 364 10.62 28.14 -7.55
C VAL A 364 9.43 27.77 -8.44
N PHE A 365 8.32 27.34 -7.83
CA PHE A 365 7.05 27.20 -8.55
C PHE A 365 6.04 28.25 -8.10
N ASP A 366 5.58 29.09 -9.02
CA ASP A 366 4.56 30.12 -8.81
C ASP A 366 3.16 29.54 -8.98
N ALA A 367 2.63 28.95 -7.90
CA ALA A 367 1.38 28.22 -7.96
C ALA A 367 0.17 29.12 -8.26
N THR A 368 0.28 30.43 -8.01
CA THR A 368 -0.79 31.40 -8.27
C THR A 368 -0.83 31.87 -9.72
N HIS A 369 0.28 32.30 -10.31
CA HIS A 369 0.25 32.75 -11.69
C HIS A 369 0.19 31.59 -12.70
N SER A 370 0.54 30.38 -12.26
CA SER A 370 0.39 29.15 -13.03
C SER A 370 -1.07 28.78 -13.36
N VAL A 371 -2.05 29.33 -12.64
CA VAL A 371 -3.50 29.10 -12.88
C VAL A 371 -4.19 30.28 -13.58
N GLN A 372 -3.39 31.24 -14.03
CA GLN A 372 -3.87 32.46 -14.68
C GLN A 372 -4.41 32.13 -16.09
N GLU A 373 -5.47 32.83 -16.49
CA GLU A 373 -6.09 32.74 -17.82
C GLU A 373 -5.91 34.08 -18.57
N PRO A 374 -4.80 34.26 -19.33
CA PRO A 374 -4.43 35.51 -19.98
C PRO A 374 -5.51 36.06 -20.92
N GLY A 375 -6.15 37.17 -20.54
CA GLY A 375 -7.18 37.82 -21.36
C GLY A 375 -8.58 37.19 -21.28
N GLY A 376 -8.82 36.26 -20.35
CA GLY A 376 -10.10 35.55 -20.20
C GLY A 376 -11.33 36.40 -19.82
N LEU A 377 -11.16 37.70 -19.53
CA LEU A 377 -12.24 38.60 -19.12
C LEU A 377 -12.35 39.88 -19.99
N GLY A 378 -11.91 39.86 -21.25
CA GLY A 378 -12.15 40.96 -22.21
C GLY A 378 -11.52 42.32 -21.89
N GLY A 379 -10.66 42.40 -20.86
CA GLY A 379 -9.99 43.63 -20.38
C GLY A 379 -9.16 43.43 -19.10
N ALA A 380 -9.38 42.32 -18.39
CA ALA A 380 -8.58 41.86 -17.26
C ALA A 380 -8.18 40.39 -17.42
N THR A 381 -7.24 39.94 -16.60
CA THR A 381 -6.80 38.54 -16.59
C THR A 381 -7.62 37.71 -15.61
N GLY A 382 -8.16 36.57 -16.07
CA GLY A 382 -8.90 35.62 -15.22
C GLY A 382 -7.98 34.62 -14.53
N GLY A 383 -8.57 33.56 -13.98
CA GLY A 383 -7.87 32.36 -13.55
C GLY A 383 -8.61 31.52 -12.51
N ASN A 384 -7.96 30.45 -12.04
CA ASN A 384 -8.63 29.37 -11.31
C ASN A 384 -7.94 29.06 -9.96
N ARG A 385 -8.35 29.74 -8.88
CA ARG A 385 -7.80 29.53 -7.54
C ARG A 385 -7.89 28.09 -7.01
N GLU A 386 -8.89 27.31 -7.44
CA GLU A 386 -9.06 25.91 -7.00
C GLU A 386 -7.89 25.02 -7.47
N MET A 387 -7.23 25.42 -8.56
CA MET A 387 -6.09 24.71 -9.11
C MET A 387 -4.75 25.04 -8.44
N VAL A 388 -4.68 26.05 -7.56
CA VAL A 388 -3.44 26.43 -6.86
C VAL A 388 -2.93 25.29 -5.98
N GLU A 389 -3.80 24.70 -5.16
CA GLU A 389 -3.41 23.60 -4.27
C GLU A 389 -2.98 22.33 -5.03
N PRO A 390 -3.74 21.80 -6.01
CA PRO A 390 -3.32 20.66 -6.80
C PRO A 390 -1.96 20.85 -7.48
N LEU A 391 -1.72 22.02 -8.09
CA LEU A 391 -0.46 22.29 -8.78
C LEU A 391 0.71 22.50 -7.82
N ALA A 392 0.48 23.16 -6.67
CA ALA A 392 1.50 23.30 -5.64
C ALA A 392 1.91 21.93 -5.04
N LYS A 393 0.95 21.01 -4.85
CA LYS A 393 1.23 19.63 -4.43
C LYS A 393 2.05 18.87 -5.48
N ALA A 394 1.71 19.02 -6.76
CA ALA A 394 2.47 18.42 -7.84
C ALA A 394 3.91 18.95 -7.87
N ALA A 395 4.11 20.27 -7.78
CA ALA A 395 5.44 20.87 -7.71
C ALA A 395 6.23 20.42 -6.48
N ALA A 396 5.60 20.33 -5.31
CA ALA A 396 6.23 19.82 -4.08
C ALA A 396 6.65 18.35 -4.20
N ALA A 397 5.85 17.51 -4.85
CA ALA A 397 6.20 16.12 -5.16
C ALA A 397 7.38 16.03 -6.14
N MET A 398 7.43 16.91 -7.15
CA MET A 398 8.58 17.05 -8.07
C MET A 398 9.84 17.59 -7.36
N GLY A 399 9.69 18.16 -6.17
CA GLY A 399 10.76 18.49 -5.24
C GLY A 399 11.36 19.88 -5.42
N VAL A 400 10.55 20.90 -5.72
CA VAL A 400 10.99 22.31 -5.80
C VAL A 400 11.62 22.80 -4.49
N GLU A 401 12.51 23.79 -4.62
CA GLU A 401 13.24 24.42 -3.52
C GLU A 401 12.41 25.50 -2.83
N ALA A 402 11.51 26.16 -3.57
CA ALA A 402 10.57 27.13 -3.02
C ALA A 402 9.22 27.14 -3.75
N LEU A 403 8.20 27.69 -3.09
CA LEU A 403 6.91 28.01 -3.68
C LEU A 403 6.73 29.52 -3.64
N PHE A 404 6.15 30.06 -4.71
CA PHE A 404 5.64 31.42 -4.75
C PHE A 404 4.11 31.37 -4.73
N LEU A 405 3.51 32.12 -3.82
CA LEU A 405 2.07 32.19 -3.60
C LEU A 405 1.68 33.65 -3.35
N GLU A 406 0.75 34.17 -4.14
CA GLU A 406 0.05 35.41 -3.80
C GLU A 406 -1.21 35.14 -2.98
N THR A 407 -1.46 36.00 -2.00
CA THR A 407 -2.57 35.88 -1.08
C THR A 407 -3.09 37.26 -0.70
N HIS A 408 -4.38 37.33 -0.38
CA HIS A 408 -5.03 38.54 0.11
C HIS A 408 -6.03 38.15 1.21
N PRO A 409 -6.29 39.01 2.22
CA PRO A 409 -7.36 38.78 3.19
C PRO A 409 -8.74 38.58 2.53
N ASP A 410 -8.97 39.27 1.42
CA ASP A 410 -10.18 39.16 0.59
C ASP A 410 -9.80 39.17 -0.91
N PRO A 411 -9.50 38.01 -1.51
CA PRO A 411 -9.04 37.93 -2.90
C PRO A 411 -9.94 38.60 -3.94
N ASP A 412 -11.25 38.64 -3.71
CA ASP A 412 -12.22 39.16 -4.69
C ASP A 412 -12.20 40.70 -4.75
N GLN A 413 -11.66 41.36 -3.71
CA GLN A 413 -11.41 42.81 -3.70
C GLN A 413 -9.97 43.20 -4.06
N SER A 414 -9.12 42.25 -4.45
CA SER A 414 -7.75 42.55 -4.82
C SER A 414 -7.70 43.41 -6.11
N PRO A 415 -6.90 44.50 -6.16
CA PRO A 415 -6.80 45.37 -7.34
C PRO A 415 -6.07 44.71 -8.54
N SER A 416 -5.48 43.54 -8.33
CA SER A 416 -4.87 42.70 -9.37
C SER A 416 -4.87 41.22 -8.99
N ASP A 417 -5.00 40.34 -9.99
CA ASP A 417 -4.78 38.89 -9.89
C ASP A 417 -5.63 38.15 -8.84
N GLY A 418 -6.72 38.75 -8.34
CA GLY A 418 -7.57 38.20 -7.27
C GLY A 418 -8.15 36.82 -7.55
N ALA A 419 -8.50 36.53 -8.81
CA ALA A 419 -9.02 35.22 -9.25
C ALA A 419 -8.03 34.06 -9.02
N ASN A 420 -6.74 34.37 -8.85
CA ASN A 420 -5.67 33.38 -8.66
C ASN A 420 -5.25 33.21 -7.19
N MET A 421 -5.61 34.17 -6.32
CA MET A 421 -5.12 34.20 -4.94
C MET A 421 -5.92 33.26 -4.04
N VAL A 422 -5.20 32.61 -3.12
CA VAL A 422 -5.80 31.86 -2.01
C VAL A 422 -6.03 32.82 -0.84
N PRO A 423 -7.17 32.77 -0.13
CA PRO A 423 -7.41 33.61 1.05
C PRO A 423 -6.32 33.45 2.11
N LEU A 424 -5.89 34.56 2.73
CA LEU A 424 -4.79 34.56 3.70
C LEU A 424 -5.03 33.63 4.89
N SER A 425 -6.27 33.50 5.33
CA SER A 425 -6.67 32.62 6.43
C SER A 425 -6.47 31.12 6.13
N GLU A 426 -6.39 30.74 4.85
CA GLU A 426 -6.25 29.35 4.40
C GLU A 426 -4.80 28.95 4.11
N ILE A 427 -3.90 29.93 3.95
CA ILE A 427 -2.47 29.72 3.68
C ILE A 427 -1.82 28.78 4.70
N PRO A 428 -2.04 28.90 6.03
CA PRO A 428 -1.44 27.98 6.99
C PRO A 428 -1.84 26.52 6.76
N GLN A 429 -3.13 26.22 6.53
CA GLN A 429 -3.56 24.84 6.28
C GLN A 429 -3.09 24.34 4.91
N LEU A 430 -3.06 25.20 3.89
CA LEU A 430 -2.53 24.86 2.58
C LEU A 430 -1.04 24.48 2.66
N LEU A 431 -0.21 25.31 3.30
CA LEU A 431 1.22 25.05 3.49
C LEU A 431 1.46 23.77 4.28
N ARG A 432 0.67 23.48 5.32
CA ARG A 432 0.75 22.20 6.05
C ARG A 432 0.58 21.00 5.13
N ARG A 433 -0.44 21.03 4.26
CA ARG A 433 -0.72 19.95 3.32
C ARG A 433 0.41 19.79 2.29
N ILE A 434 0.99 20.90 1.82
CA ILE A 434 2.07 20.86 0.82
C ILE A 434 3.41 20.43 1.44
N VAL A 435 3.76 20.94 2.63
CA VAL A 435 4.99 20.58 3.35
C VAL A 435 4.99 19.11 3.74
N ALA A 436 3.83 18.54 4.12
CA ALA A 436 3.71 17.10 4.38
C ALA A 436 4.17 16.25 3.18
N ILE A 437 3.83 16.66 1.95
CA ILE A 437 4.30 16.00 0.72
C ILE A 437 5.81 16.18 0.55
N ARG A 438 6.32 17.40 0.76
CA ARG A 438 7.76 17.70 0.60
C ARG A 438 8.65 17.00 1.63
N CYS A 439 8.18 16.86 2.87
CA CYS A 439 8.91 16.23 3.98
C CYS A 439 9.01 14.71 3.82
N ARG A 440 7.97 14.04 3.31
CA ARG A 440 8.05 12.60 2.96
C ARG A 440 9.19 12.32 1.98
N LYS A 441 9.37 13.19 0.97
CA LYS A 441 10.50 13.13 0.03
C LYS A 441 11.87 13.38 0.66
N ARG A 442 11.96 14.15 1.75
CA ARG A 442 13.24 14.49 2.43
C ARG A 442 13.74 13.38 3.36
N VAL A 443 12.83 12.51 3.84
CA VAL A 443 13.16 11.27 4.56
C VAL A 443 13.69 10.22 3.59
N GLU A 444 13.09 10.11 2.39
CA GLU A 444 13.64 9.31 1.29
C GLU A 444 15.06 9.78 0.91
N SER A 445 15.30 11.10 0.84
CA SER A 445 16.61 11.65 0.42
C SER A 445 17.75 11.51 1.43
N ARG A 446 17.49 11.23 2.73
CA ARG A 446 18.56 10.90 3.71
C ARG A 446 18.97 9.43 3.65
N TYR A 447 18.09 8.54 3.19
CA TYR A 447 18.46 7.16 2.85
C TYR A 447 19.18 7.06 1.51
N SER A 448 19.03 8.05 0.63
CA SER A 448 19.72 8.10 -0.67
C SER A 448 21.13 8.71 -0.65
N ALA A 449 21.63 9.22 0.50
CA ALA A 449 23.01 9.69 0.63
C ALA A 449 23.94 8.55 1.03
N GLY A 450 24.11 7.63 0.07
CA GLY A 450 25.02 6.49 0.10
C GLY A 450 25.14 5.87 -1.29
N ASN A 451 25.53 6.69 -2.28
CA ASN A 451 25.90 6.39 -3.68
C ASN A 451 24.87 5.62 -4.54
N GLY A 452 24.31 6.11 -5.67
CA GLY A 452 24.45 7.32 -6.46
C GLY A 452 23.84 7.12 -7.87
N GLY A 453 23.06 8.11 -8.37
CA GLY A 453 22.60 8.33 -9.77
C GLY A 453 21.50 7.37 -10.29
N MET A 454 20.24 7.70 -10.55
CA MET A 454 19.51 8.88 -11.08
C MET A 454 19.69 9.10 -12.59
N GLY A 455 18.95 8.31 -13.40
CA GLY A 455 18.64 8.58 -14.81
C GLY A 455 17.13 8.56 -15.00
N THR A 456 16.54 9.59 -15.63
CA THR A 456 15.08 9.80 -15.73
C THR A 456 14.57 9.76 -17.18
N ALA A 457 13.27 9.51 -17.29
CA ALA A 457 12.38 9.41 -18.46
C ALA A 457 12.48 10.48 -19.58
N LYS A 458 13.47 11.38 -19.55
CA LYS A 458 13.70 12.41 -20.58
C LYS A 458 14.78 12.02 -21.59
N GLU A 459 15.74 11.16 -21.21
CA GLU A 459 16.73 10.61 -22.15
C GLU A 459 16.07 9.68 -23.19
N ALA A 460 15.03 8.94 -22.77
CA ALA A 460 14.23 8.10 -23.67
C ALA A 460 13.28 8.91 -24.58
N ALA A 461 12.74 10.04 -24.10
CA ALA A 461 11.88 10.92 -24.91
C ALA A 461 12.67 11.62 -26.03
N ALA A 462 13.96 11.92 -25.83
CA ALA A 462 14.85 12.51 -26.83
C ALA A 462 15.36 11.51 -27.89
N MET A 463 15.43 10.21 -27.57
CA MET A 463 15.79 9.18 -28.56
C MET A 463 14.60 8.76 -29.44
N LEU A 464 13.39 8.69 -28.87
CA LEU A 464 12.15 8.29 -29.57
C LEU A 464 11.74 9.26 -30.69
N GLU A 465 11.95 10.58 -30.52
CA GLU A 465 11.69 11.57 -31.58
C GLU A 465 12.57 11.38 -32.83
N SER A 466 13.73 10.71 -32.73
CA SER A 466 14.64 10.47 -33.87
C SER A 466 14.37 9.16 -34.63
N ASP A 467 13.65 8.21 -34.03
CA ASP A 467 13.38 6.88 -34.61
C ASP A 467 11.93 6.70 -35.13
N PHE A 468 10.97 7.53 -34.70
CA PHE A 468 9.62 7.58 -35.30
C PHE A 468 9.61 7.96 -36.79
N VAL A 469 10.65 8.66 -37.28
CA VAL A 469 10.83 8.98 -38.72
C VAL A 469 11.14 7.74 -39.57
N LYS A 470 11.49 6.60 -38.95
CA LYS A 470 11.87 5.35 -39.65
C LYS A 470 10.75 4.29 -39.68
N LEU A 471 9.67 4.47 -38.90
CA LEU A 471 8.54 3.53 -38.80
C LEU A 471 7.50 3.66 -39.94
N ASP A 472 7.59 4.71 -40.74
CA ASP A 472 6.72 4.98 -41.90
C ASP A 472 6.96 4.02 -43.09
N LYS A 473 7.58 2.85 -42.86
CA LYS A 473 8.08 1.93 -43.90
C LYS A 473 7.86 0.42 -43.65
N LEU A 474 7.10 -0.01 -42.64
CA LEU A 474 6.86 -1.45 -42.42
C LEU A 474 5.41 -1.87 -42.69
N ALA A 475 5.26 -2.91 -43.51
CA ALA A 475 4.03 -3.33 -44.18
C ALA A 475 3.21 -4.42 -43.44
N ASP A 476 1.88 -4.23 -43.47
CA ASP A 476 0.72 -5.14 -43.60
C ASP A 476 0.55 -6.50 -42.88
N ASN A 477 1.46 -7.05 -42.07
CA ASN A 477 1.18 -8.37 -41.45
C ASN A 477 1.46 -8.49 -39.94
N VAL A 478 0.60 -7.86 -39.13
CA VAL A 478 0.44 -8.16 -37.70
C VAL A 478 -0.92 -8.83 -37.46
N PRO A 479 -1.01 -9.93 -36.70
CA PRO A 479 -2.17 -10.23 -35.89
C PRO A 479 -1.84 -10.10 -34.40
N LEU A 480 -2.53 -9.16 -33.75
CA LEU A 480 -2.65 -8.99 -32.29
C LEU A 480 -4.04 -9.49 -31.90
N GLU A 481 -4.14 -10.64 -31.23
CA GLU A 481 -5.36 -11.05 -30.52
C GLU A 481 -5.16 -10.84 -29.00
N LEU A 482 -5.85 -9.84 -28.45
CA LEU A 482 -6.19 -9.74 -27.04
C LEU A 482 -7.68 -10.08 -26.92
N SER A 483 -8.05 -11.03 -26.06
CA SER A 483 -9.45 -11.47 -25.87
C SER A 483 -10.38 -10.32 -25.49
N PRO A 484 -11.66 -10.34 -25.92
CA PRO A 484 -12.58 -9.24 -25.69
C PRO A 484 -12.99 -9.12 -24.21
N PRO A 485 -13.22 -7.89 -23.70
CA PRO A 485 -13.64 -7.66 -22.33
C PRO A 485 -15.02 -8.30 -22.02
N THR A 486 -15.33 -8.57 -20.75
CA THR A 486 -16.63 -9.15 -20.34
C THR A 486 -17.65 -8.06 -20.00
N VAL A 487 -18.91 -8.19 -20.45
CA VAL A 487 -20.02 -7.28 -20.10
C VAL A 487 -20.51 -7.56 -18.68
N LEU A 488 -20.49 -6.54 -17.81
CA LEU A 488 -20.85 -6.67 -16.40
C LEU A 488 -22.34 -6.40 -16.12
N LEU A 489 -23.03 -5.59 -16.94
CA LEU A 489 -24.44 -5.20 -16.81
C LEU A 489 -25.00 -4.75 -18.18
N ASP A 490 -26.20 -5.23 -18.56
CA ASP A 490 -26.99 -4.78 -19.73
C ASP A 490 -28.41 -4.42 -19.30
N PRO A 491 -28.65 -3.20 -18.77
CA PRO A 491 -29.98 -2.75 -18.44
C PRO A 491 -30.57 -1.98 -19.63
N ARG A 492 -31.75 -2.39 -20.12
CA ARG A 492 -32.58 -1.51 -20.96
C ARG A 492 -33.14 -0.31 -20.17
N PHE A 493 -33.13 -0.38 -18.84
CA PHE A 493 -33.56 0.67 -17.90
C PHE A 493 -32.79 0.55 -16.56
N SER A 494 -32.64 1.64 -15.81
CA SER A 494 -32.11 1.61 -14.44
C SER A 494 -32.94 0.70 -13.50
N THR A 495 -32.40 0.31 -12.34
CA THR A 495 -33.07 -0.57 -11.36
C THR A 495 -34.43 -0.06 -10.86
N ASP A 496 -34.73 1.23 -11.06
CA ASP A 496 -35.98 1.92 -10.73
C ASP A 496 -36.86 2.23 -11.96
N GLY A 497 -36.50 1.73 -13.15
CA GLY A 497 -37.32 1.86 -14.37
C GLY A 497 -37.26 3.23 -15.04
N LYS A 498 -36.23 4.04 -14.76
CA LYS A 498 -36.05 5.40 -15.30
C LYS A 498 -34.81 5.50 -16.21
N ASP A 499 -34.81 6.48 -17.11
CA ASP A 499 -33.74 6.64 -18.10
C ASP A 499 -32.42 7.18 -17.50
N VAL A 500 -31.29 6.76 -18.06
CA VAL A 500 -29.97 7.29 -17.72
C VAL A 500 -29.62 8.41 -18.71
N LEU A 501 -29.77 9.65 -18.27
CA LEU A 501 -29.49 10.84 -19.09
C LEU A 501 -27.98 11.11 -19.14
N VAL A 502 -27.41 11.15 -20.35
CA VAL A 502 -26.02 11.55 -20.65
C VAL A 502 -26.09 12.79 -21.53
N THR A 503 -25.37 13.85 -21.20
CA THR A 503 -25.31 15.05 -22.03
C THR A 503 -23.97 15.10 -22.71
N VAL A 504 -23.98 15.16 -24.03
CA VAL A 504 -22.72 15.31 -24.74
C VAL A 504 -22.36 16.78 -24.84
N SER A 505 -21.20 17.11 -24.29
CA SER A 505 -20.61 18.43 -24.40
C SER A 505 -19.26 18.30 -25.09
N GLN A 506 -19.12 18.92 -26.27
CA GLN A 506 -17.80 19.11 -26.87
C GLN A 506 -16.99 20.10 -26.01
N PRO A 507 -15.69 19.85 -25.78
CA PRO A 507 -14.88 20.77 -24.99
C PRO A 507 -14.59 22.10 -25.67
N GLU A 508 -14.74 22.24 -27.00
CA GLU A 508 -14.43 23.46 -27.74
C GLU A 508 -15.15 23.44 -29.10
N ALA A 509 -15.76 24.56 -29.48
CA ALA A 509 -16.51 24.76 -30.73
C ALA A 509 -15.59 24.81 -31.97
N THR A 510 -14.81 23.75 -32.21
CA THR A 510 -13.99 23.62 -33.41
C THR A 510 -14.75 22.84 -34.47
N PRO A 511 -15.01 23.44 -35.64
CA PRO A 511 -15.66 22.77 -36.76
C PRO A 511 -14.98 21.43 -37.11
N GLY A 512 -15.67 20.30 -36.92
CA GLY A 512 -15.20 18.97 -37.33
C GLY A 512 -14.37 18.16 -36.32
N ALA A 513 -14.23 18.60 -35.07
CA ALA A 513 -13.50 17.84 -34.05
C ALA A 513 -14.30 16.61 -33.53
N PRO A 514 -13.67 15.42 -33.37
CA PRO A 514 -14.34 14.23 -32.84
C PRO A 514 -14.73 14.40 -31.37
N TRP A 515 -15.83 13.74 -30.99
CA TRP A 515 -16.42 13.83 -29.66
C TRP A 515 -15.61 12.95 -28.71
N ASN A 516 -14.65 13.53 -27.99
CA ASN A 516 -13.64 12.76 -27.25
C ASN A 516 -13.96 12.57 -25.75
N THR A 517 -14.95 13.29 -25.23
CA THR A 517 -15.31 13.22 -23.80
C THR A 517 -16.82 13.41 -23.66
N LEU A 518 -17.46 12.63 -22.78
CA LEU A 518 -18.86 12.74 -22.41
C LEU A 518 -18.95 13.13 -20.93
N GLU A 519 -19.90 14.01 -20.61
CA GLU A 519 -20.19 14.38 -19.23
C GLU A 519 -21.57 13.84 -18.81
N ILE A 520 -21.62 13.29 -17.60
CA ILE A 520 -22.85 12.75 -17.03
C ILE A 520 -23.47 13.86 -16.18
N VAL A 521 -24.73 14.20 -16.46
CA VAL A 521 -25.42 15.34 -15.84
C VAL A 521 -25.34 15.28 -14.32
N SER A 522 -24.92 16.40 -13.72
CA SER A 522 -24.85 16.55 -12.28
C SER A 522 -26.22 16.30 -11.64
N GLY A 523 -26.31 15.27 -10.78
CA GLY A 523 -27.56 14.86 -10.13
C GLY A 523 -28.12 13.51 -10.60
N ASN A 524 -27.50 12.86 -11.60
CA ASN A 524 -27.90 11.51 -12.03
C ASN A 524 -27.41 10.44 -11.03
N ALA A 525 -28.16 10.25 -9.94
CA ALA A 525 -27.89 9.21 -8.94
C ALA A 525 -27.90 7.79 -9.55
N ASN A 526 -28.58 7.61 -10.69
CA ASN A 526 -28.80 6.33 -11.33
C ASN A 526 -27.54 5.79 -12.03
N PHE A 527 -26.62 6.64 -12.51
CA PHE A 527 -25.32 6.19 -13.04
C PHE A 527 -24.38 5.68 -11.94
N ARG A 528 -24.34 6.33 -10.77
CA ARG A 528 -23.57 5.87 -9.59
C ARG A 528 -24.07 4.53 -9.06
N ASN A 529 -25.38 4.30 -9.12
CA ASN A 529 -26.00 3.05 -8.68
C ASN A 529 -25.68 1.84 -9.59
N LEU A 530 -25.12 2.05 -10.79
CA LEU A 530 -24.66 0.98 -11.69
C LEU A 530 -23.32 0.35 -11.27
N GLY A 531 -22.63 0.89 -10.26
CA GLY A 531 -21.39 0.30 -9.71
C GLY A 531 -20.14 0.46 -10.59
N VAL A 532 -20.13 1.48 -11.46
CA VAL A 532 -19.05 1.85 -12.37
C VAL A 532 -17.82 2.37 -11.61
N ARG A 533 -16.60 2.01 -12.04
CA ARG A 533 -15.32 2.42 -11.42
C ARG A 533 -14.44 3.21 -12.39
N PRO A 534 -13.51 4.05 -11.90
CA PRO A 534 -12.49 4.66 -12.75
C PRO A 534 -11.71 3.60 -13.55
N ASN A 535 -11.56 3.84 -14.85
CA ASN A 535 -10.99 3.01 -15.91
C ASN A 535 -11.88 1.86 -16.46
N ASP A 536 -13.14 1.73 -16.04
CA ASP A 536 -14.11 0.86 -16.72
C ASP A 536 -14.40 1.36 -18.13
N ILE A 537 -14.64 0.46 -19.09
CA ILE A 537 -15.02 0.78 -20.47
C ILE A 537 -16.55 0.69 -20.58
N ILE A 538 -17.20 1.58 -21.31
CA ILE A 538 -18.64 1.67 -21.44
C ILE A 538 -18.98 1.79 -22.92
N LYS A 539 -20.00 1.05 -23.39
CA LYS A 539 -20.59 1.22 -24.71
C LYS A 539 -21.97 1.85 -24.59
N LEU A 540 -22.25 2.87 -25.39
CA LEU A 540 -23.52 3.59 -25.45
C LEU A 540 -24.16 3.39 -26.84
N TYR A 541 -25.44 3.06 -26.92
CA TYR A 541 -26.19 2.95 -28.18
C TYR A 541 -27.22 4.09 -28.28
N LEU A 542 -27.27 4.78 -29.42
CA LEU A 542 -28.24 5.86 -29.68
C LEU A 542 -29.43 5.33 -30.49
N PHE A 543 -30.66 5.46 -29.99
CA PHE A 543 -31.89 5.14 -30.73
C PHE A 543 -32.69 6.43 -31.00
N PRO A 544 -33.23 6.63 -32.23
CA PRO A 544 -34.28 7.61 -32.45
C PRO A 544 -35.62 7.05 -31.98
N ASP A 545 -36.23 7.67 -30.96
CA ASP A 545 -37.60 7.31 -30.53
C ASP A 545 -38.60 7.82 -31.58
N SER A 546 -39.27 6.90 -32.26
CA SER A 546 -40.41 7.20 -33.14
C SER A 546 -41.72 6.96 -32.38
N GLU A 547 -42.30 7.99 -31.78
CA GLU A 547 -43.75 8.03 -31.53
C GLU A 547 -44.33 9.40 -31.95
N THR A 548 -45.06 9.37 -33.06
CA THR A 548 -45.89 10.47 -33.55
C THR A 548 -47.10 10.70 -32.64
N ARG A 549 -47.35 11.96 -32.25
CA ARG A 549 -48.69 12.42 -31.84
C ARG A 549 -49.12 13.59 -32.70
N ASP A 550 -50.04 13.32 -33.63
CA ASP A 550 -50.78 14.33 -34.37
C ASP A 550 -51.43 15.33 -33.40
N ARG A 551 -50.92 16.56 -33.35
CA ARG A 551 -51.66 17.70 -32.79
C ARG A 551 -52.21 18.51 -33.95
N GLN A 552 -53.47 18.26 -34.30
CA GLN A 552 -54.28 19.20 -35.07
C GLN A 552 -54.53 20.45 -34.22
N ASN A 553 -54.01 21.58 -34.65
CA ASN A 553 -54.41 22.91 -34.18
C ASN A 553 -55.75 23.31 -34.84
N ALA A 554 -56.51 24.15 -34.12
CA ALA A 554 -57.94 24.43 -34.37
C ALA A 554 -58.26 25.17 -35.68
N THR A 555 -57.28 25.42 -36.54
CA THR A 555 -57.40 26.11 -37.82
C THR A 555 -57.33 25.17 -39.04
N GLY A 556 -57.06 23.87 -38.84
CA GLY A 556 -57.17 22.86 -39.90
C GLY A 556 -56.04 22.84 -40.93
N GLU A 557 -54.91 23.51 -40.68
CA GLU A 557 -53.71 23.37 -41.49
C GLU A 557 -52.81 22.25 -40.95
N VAL A 558 -52.45 21.32 -41.83
CA VAL A 558 -51.54 20.21 -41.53
C VAL A 558 -50.11 20.73 -41.63
N ASP A 559 -49.51 21.04 -40.49
CA ASP A 559 -48.09 21.39 -40.44
C ASP A 559 -47.22 20.12 -40.56
N ALA A 560 -46.45 20.09 -41.65
CA ALA A 560 -45.29 19.26 -41.97
C ALA A 560 -45.21 17.82 -41.43
N GLN A 561 -45.31 16.85 -42.37
CA GLN A 561 -44.85 15.47 -42.19
C GLN A 561 -43.36 15.39 -41.79
N MET A 562 -43.06 14.71 -40.69
CA MET A 562 -41.71 14.23 -40.38
C MET A 562 -41.55 12.75 -40.77
N VAL A 563 -40.53 12.45 -41.58
CA VAL A 563 -40.19 11.09 -42.05
C VAL A 563 -39.04 10.51 -41.21
N THR A 564 -39.17 9.21 -40.93
CA THR A 564 -38.31 8.26 -40.18
C THR A 564 -36.79 8.29 -40.46
N HIS A 565 -35.97 7.98 -39.44
CA HIS A 565 -34.53 7.68 -39.56
C HIS A 565 -34.16 6.32 -38.95
N GLU A 566 -33.29 5.57 -39.63
CA GLU A 566 -32.69 4.29 -39.18
C GLU A 566 -31.65 4.52 -38.07
N ALA A 567 -31.61 3.63 -37.07
CA ALA A 567 -30.69 3.72 -35.94
C ALA A 567 -29.21 3.69 -36.38
N THR A 568 -28.39 4.63 -35.90
CA THR A 568 -26.96 4.69 -36.23
C THR A 568 -26.10 5.07 -35.02
N ASP A 569 -25.06 4.26 -34.81
CA ASP A 569 -23.81 4.43 -34.07
C ASP A 569 -23.71 4.16 -32.54
N LEU A 570 -22.65 3.39 -32.21
CA LEU A 570 -22.18 2.88 -30.92
C LEU A 570 -21.03 3.76 -30.41
N ILE A 571 -21.10 4.27 -29.18
CA ILE A 571 -20.01 5.06 -28.55
C ILE A 571 -19.30 4.21 -27.51
N VAL A 572 -18.00 3.95 -27.68
CA VAL A 572 -17.15 3.29 -26.66
C VAL A 572 -16.41 4.36 -25.85
N ALA A 573 -16.47 4.32 -24.52
CA ALA A 573 -15.86 5.33 -23.65
C ALA A 573 -15.29 4.76 -22.33
N GLN A 574 -14.14 5.26 -21.85
CA GLN A 574 -13.54 4.92 -20.56
C GLN A 574 -14.01 5.85 -19.45
N VAL A 575 -14.30 5.32 -18.27
CA VAL A 575 -14.74 6.10 -17.11
C VAL A 575 -13.53 6.77 -16.47
N LEU A 576 -13.46 8.09 -16.50
CA LEU A 576 -12.41 8.86 -15.83
C LEU A 576 -12.79 9.14 -14.37
N SER A 577 -14.07 9.36 -14.11
CA SER A 577 -14.64 9.62 -12.79
C SER A 577 -16.15 9.40 -12.79
N ASP A 578 -16.80 9.58 -11.64
CA ASP A 578 -18.27 9.47 -11.48
C ASP A 578 -19.09 10.34 -12.43
N THR A 579 -18.48 11.35 -13.05
CA THR A 579 -19.16 12.34 -13.90
C THR A 579 -18.55 12.49 -15.29
N ARG A 580 -17.43 11.80 -15.60
CA ARG A 580 -16.69 11.96 -16.86
C ARG A 580 -16.33 10.64 -17.51
N LEU A 581 -16.64 10.53 -18.80
CA LEU A 581 -16.24 9.43 -19.68
C LEU A 581 -15.35 9.96 -20.81
N GLN A 582 -14.27 9.28 -21.14
CA GLN A 582 -13.42 9.56 -22.29
C GLN A 582 -13.82 8.65 -23.45
N VAL A 583 -14.30 9.19 -24.56
CA VAL A 583 -14.66 8.40 -25.73
C VAL A 583 -13.39 7.82 -26.36
N LEU A 584 -13.39 6.51 -26.59
CA LEU A 584 -12.30 5.72 -27.17
C LEU A 584 -12.51 5.47 -28.67
N GLU A 585 -13.76 5.40 -29.16
CA GLU A 585 -14.11 5.34 -30.59
C GLU A 585 -15.12 6.44 -30.92
N GLY A 586 -14.76 7.33 -31.86
CA GLY A 586 -15.47 8.59 -32.11
C GLY A 586 -16.82 8.47 -32.84
N VAL A 587 -17.77 9.33 -32.47
CA VAL A 587 -19.08 9.53 -33.12
C VAL A 587 -18.89 10.18 -34.51
N ARG A 588 -19.56 9.67 -35.55
CA ARG A 588 -19.67 10.38 -36.84
C ARG A 588 -21.02 11.11 -36.94
N PRO A 589 -21.07 12.36 -37.44
CA PRO A 589 -22.34 13.03 -37.68
C PRO A 589 -23.10 12.39 -38.86
N PRO A 590 -24.45 12.39 -38.85
CA PRO A 590 -25.25 11.85 -39.95
C PRO A 590 -24.96 12.62 -41.25
N ARG A 591 -24.86 11.91 -42.37
CA ARG A 591 -24.35 12.46 -43.64
C ARG A 591 -25.23 13.54 -44.28
N ASN A 592 -26.52 13.60 -43.98
CA ASN A 592 -27.46 14.60 -44.53
C ASN A 592 -28.38 15.11 -43.43
N LEU A 593 -28.41 16.43 -43.19
CA LEU A 593 -29.30 17.09 -42.22
C LEU A 593 -30.21 18.09 -42.96
N THR A 594 -31.51 17.83 -43.03
CA THR A 594 -32.48 18.76 -43.63
C THR A 594 -33.19 19.55 -42.53
N VAL A 595 -33.15 20.89 -42.57
CA VAL A 595 -33.76 21.76 -41.55
C VAL A 595 -34.72 22.76 -42.20
N ARG A 596 -36.01 22.71 -41.84
CA ARG A 596 -37.01 23.70 -42.28
C ARG A 596 -37.27 24.72 -41.18
N ILE A 597 -37.25 26.00 -41.53
CA ILE A 597 -37.48 27.13 -40.62
C ILE A 597 -38.67 27.93 -41.20
N SER A 598 -39.63 28.35 -40.37
CA SER A 598 -40.77 29.15 -40.82
C SER A 598 -40.35 30.61 -41.13
N GLU A 599 -41.10 31.34 -41.97
CA GLU A 599 -40.77 32.73 -42.32
C GLU A 599 -40.79 33.67 -41.09
N ASP A 600 -41.67 33.40 -40.12
CA ASP A 600 -41.79 34.21 -38.91
C ASP A 600 -40.58 34.04 -37.97
N ASP A 601 -40.06 32.81 -37.86
CA ASP A 601 -38.86 32.52 -37.05
C ASP A 601 -37.58 33.06 -37.73
N TYR A 602 -37.55 33.15 -39.06
CA TYR A 602 -36.40 33.67 -39.81
C TYR A 602 -36.12 35.15 -39.51
N ALA A 603 -37.18 35.95 -39.31
CA ALA A 603 -37.06 37.37 -38.95
C ALA A 603 -36.45 37.58 -37.55
N GLU A 604 -36.72 36.66 -36.62
CA GLU A 604 -36.17 36.70 -35.26
C GLU A 604 -34.68 36.30 -35.26
N VAL A 605 -34.31 35.29 -36.05
CA VAL A 605 -32.93 34.79 -36.19
C VAL A 605 -32.02 35.80 -36.92
N THR A 606 -32.54 36.52 -37.93
CA THR A 606 -31.77 37.57 -38.61
C THR A 606 -31.61 38.84 -37.75
N GLY A 607 -32.58 39.15 -36.88
CA GLY A 607 -32.47 40.22 -35.89
C GLY A 607 -31.38 40.00 -34.82
N MET A 608 -30.95 38.75 -34.60
CA MET A 608 -29.87 38.39 -33.68
C MET A 608 -28.46 38.62 -34.25
N GLY A 609 -28.32 39.12 -35.49
CA GLY A 609 -27.03 39.52 -36.05
C GLY A 609 -26.14 38.36 -36.50
N ILE A 610 -26.72 37.22 -36.90
CA ILE A 610 -25.97 36.09 -37.47
C ILE A 610 -25.55 36.43 -38.91
N GLN A 611 -24.32 36.95 -39.08
CA GLN A 611 -23.74 37.18 -40.41
C GLN A 611 -23.56 35.84 -41.16
N GLY A 612 -24.28 35.67 -42.27
CA GLY A 612 -24.12 34.54 -43.19
C GLY A 612 -25.42 34.00 -43.79
N LEU A 613 -26.56 34.15 -43.10
CA LEU A 613 -27.87 33.68 -43.57
C LEU A 613 -28.39 34.48 -44.77
N ASP A 614 -28.24 35.81 -44.77
CA ASP A 614 -28.57 36.66 -45.92
C ASP A 614 -27.68 36.38 -47.14
N ALA A 615 -26.41 36.06 -46.91
CA ALA A 615 -25.48 35.67 -47.97
C ALA A 615 -25.83 34.32 -48.60
N LEU A 616 -26.42 33.39 -47.84
CA LEU A 616 -26.91 32.10 -48.35
C LEU A 616 -28.23 32.25 -49.13
N ARG A 617 -29.09 33.20 -48.74
CA ARG A 617 -30.28 33.59 -49.52
C ARG A 617 -29.89 34.26 -50.84
N ASP A 618 -28.93 35.19 -50.81
CA ASP A 618 -28.43 35.88 -52.01
C ASP A 618 -27.68 34.92 -52.97
N GLN A 619 -27.22 33.76 -52.47
CA GLN A 619 -26.65 32.66 -53.27
C GLN A 619 -27.70 31.64 -53.76
N GLY A 620 -28.99 31.80 -53.43
CA GLY A 620 -30.07 30.92 -53.86
C GLY A 620 -30.08 29.52 -53.20
N LYS A 621 -29.39 29.35 -52.07
CA LYS A 621 -29.32 28.07 -51.32
C LYS A 621 -30.45 27.89 -50.28
N VAL A 622 -31.39 28.82 -50.24
CA VAL A 622 -32.58 28.83 -49.36
C VAL A 622 -33.79 29.04 -50.27
N ASP A 623 -34.76 28.13 -50.27
CA ASP A 623 -36.07 28.37 -50.91
C ASP A 623 -37.08 28.90 -49.89
N ALA A 624 -38.24 29.38 -50.36
CA ALA A 624 -39.28 29.98 -49.52
C ALA A 624 -39.85 29.05 -48.42
N PHE A 625 -39.38 27.79 -48.31
CA PHE A 625 -39.89 26.80 -47.36
C PHE A 625 -38.80 26.02 -46.59
N GLY A 626 -37.50 26.38 -46.67
CA GLY A 626 -36.47 25.87 -45.78
C GLY A 626 -35.06 25.71 -46.37
N VAL A 627 -34.12 25.28 -45.52
CA VAL A 627 -32.69 25.12 -45.84
C VAL A 627 -32.37 23.64 -46.05
N ASN A 628 -31.91 23.26 -47.24
CA ASN A 628 -31.49 21.89 -47.53
C ASN A 628 -29.99 21.87 -47.83
N LEU A 629 -29.17 21.55 -46.83
CA LEU A 629 -27.71 21.58 -46.93
C LEU A 629 -27.09 20.21 -46.60
N PRO A 630 -26.05 19.78 -47.33
CA PRO A 630 -25.14 18.73 -46.88
C PRO A 630 -24.51 19.10 -45.52
N ALA A 631 -24.30 18.12 -44.63
CA ALA A 631 -23.83 18.38 -43.26
C ALA A 631 -22.46 19.09 -43.20
N ASP A 632 -21.65 18.96 -44.25
CA ASP A 632 -20.37 19.59 -44.48
C ASP A 632 -20.45 21.03 -45.01
N GLU A 633 -21.61 21.47 -45.50
CA GLU A 633 -21.85 22.85 -45.96
C GLU A 633 -22.50 23.75 -44.90
N ILE A 634 -22.92 23.20 -43.76
CA ILE A 634 -23.50 23.98 -42.65
C ILE A 634 -22.37 24.57 -41.81
N PRO A 635 -22.23 25.92 -41.72
CA PRO A 635 -21.22 26.52 -40.87
C PRO A 635 -21.48 26.14 -39.41
N LEU A 636 -20.48 25.57 -38.73
CA LEU A 636 -20.62 25.01 -37.38
C LEU A 636 -21.02 26.02 -36.30
N SER A 637 -20.94 27.32 -36.59
CA SER A 637 -21.47 28.41 -35.76
C SER A 637 -23.01 28.49 -35.75
N VAL A 638 -23.68 27.86 -36.72
CA VAL A 638 -25.15 27.92 -36.89
C VAL A 638 -25.84 26.69 -36.27
N LEU A 639 -25.15 25.55 -36.18
CA LEU A 639 -25.67 24.29 -35.62
C LEU A 639 -26.20 24.37 -34.17
N PRO A 640 -25.53 25.06 -33.22
CA PRO A 640 -26.02 25.20 -31.85
C PRO A 640 -27.33 26.00 -31.74
N ASN A 641 -27.58 26.88 -32.71
CA ASN A 641 -28.79 27.73 -32.75
C ASN A 641 -29.92 27.09 -33.55
N LEU A 642 -29.61 26.12 -34.44
CA LEU A 642 -30.61 25.36 -35.22
C LEU A 642 -31.17 24.15 -34.46
N VAL A 643 -30.48 23.67 -33.41
CA VAL A 643 -30.87 22.45 -32.68
C VAL A 643 -30.96 22.74 -31.18
N PRO A 644 -32.11 23.21 -30.67
CA PRO A 644 -32.28 23.41 -29.24
C PRO A 644 -32.49 22.04 -28.58
N THR A 645 -31.52 21.61 -27.76
CA THR A 645 -31.65 20.56 -26.73
C THR A 645 -32.28 19.22 -27.16
N MET A 646 -31.48 18.32 -27.75
CA MET A 646 -31.81 16.90 -27.78
C MET A 646 -31.24 16.19 -26.55
N ALA A 647 -32.12 15.75 -25.64
CA ALA A 647 -31.80 14.75 -24.62
C ALA A 647 -32.15 13.36 -25.18
N TRP A 648 -31.15 12.52 -25.43
CA TRP A 648 -31.36 11.14 -25.88
C TRP A 648 -31.13 10.18 -24.70
N PRO A 649 -31.96 9.14 -24.51
CA PRO A 649 -31.62 8.05 -23.58
C PRO A 649 -30.84 6.95 -24.34
N PRO A 650 -29.51 6.83 -24.15
CA PRO A 650 -28.76 5.73 -24.76
C PRO A 650 -28.91 4.43 -23.97
N ARG A 651 -28.90 3.28 -24.65
CA ARG A 651 -28.68 1.98 -23.98
C ARG A 651 -27.20 1.89 -23.57
N ILE A 652 -26.90 1.44 -22.34
CA ILE A 652 -25.54 1.46 -21.77
C ILE A 652 -25.08 0.04 -21.42
N GLU A 653 -23.94 -0.39 -21.97
CA GLU A 653 -23.24 -1.62 -21.57
C GLU A 653 -21.90 -1.28 -20.90
N ILE A 654 -21.55 -1.94 -19.79
CA ILE A 654 -20.27 -1.69 -19.08
C ILE A 654 -19.35 -2.91 -19.20
N TRP A 655 -18.11 -2.67 -19.57
CA TRP A 655 -17.04 -3.61 -19.89
C TRP A 655 -15.84 -3.32 -18.97
N ARG A 656 -15.24 -4.33 -18.33
CA ARG A 656 -14.06 -4.14 -17.48
C ARG A 656 -12.91 -5.01 -17.97
N ASN A 657 -11.74 -4.40 -18.16
CA ASN A 657 -10.52 -5.16 -18.40
C ASN A 657 -10.13 -5.85 -17.10
N GLN A 658 -10.38 -7.13 -17.07
CA GLN A 658 -10.09 -7.97 -15.95
C GLN A 658 -9.42 -9.19 -16.52
N ASP A 659 -8.27 -9.56 -15.98
CA ASP A 659 -7.71 -10.87 -16.24
C ASP A 659 -8.78 -11.91 -15.86
N VAL A 660 -9.30 -12.60 -16.87
CA VAL A 660 -10.42 -13.54 -16.76
C VAL A 660 -10.07 -14.67 -15.78
N GLN A 661 -8.78 -15.02 -15.68
CA GLN A 661 -8.27 -16.05 -14.80
C GLN A 661 -8.11 -15.55 -13.36
N MET A 662 -7.59 -14.34 -13.13
CA MET A 662 -7.58 -13.75 -11.78
C MET A 662 -8.97 -13.35 -11.28
N GLN A 663 -9.93 -13.13 -12.17
CA GLN A 663 -11.34 -13.05 -11.84
C GLN A 663 -11.99 -14.40 -11.59
N ALA A 664 -11.60 -15.45 -12.32
CA ALA A 664 -12.05 -16.81 -12.03
C ALA A 664 -11.55 -17.21 -10.64
N ILE A 665 -10.31 -16.88 -10.31
CA ILE A 665 -9.71 -16.96 -8.99
C ILE A 665 -10.53 -16.07 -8.03
N SER A 666 -10.57 -14.75 -8.16
CA SER A 666 -11.30 -13.84 -7.25
C SER A 666 -12.79 -14.18 -7.07
N ARG A 667 -13.52 -14.65 -8.10
CA ARG A 667 -14.92 -15.13 -8.01
C ARG A 667 -15.03 -16.47 -7.32
N ALA A 668 -14.16 -17.44 -7.60
CA ALA A 668 -14.09 -18.71 -6.85
C ALA A 668 -13.82 -18.44 -5.36
N LEU A 669 -12.99 -17.44 -5.06
CA LEU A 669 -12.62 -17.05 -3.69
C LEU A 669 -13.71 -16.25 -2.95
N GLY A 670 -14.43 -15.38 -3.65
CA GLY A 670 -15.55 -14.61 -3.11
C GLY A 670 -16.80 -15.45 -2.84
N ALA A 671 -17.06 -16.48 -3.65
CA ALA A 671 -18.17 -17.42 -3.46
C ALA A 671 -18.01 -18.25 -2.16
N TYR A 672 -16.77 -18.61 -1.80
CA TYR A 672 -16.45 -19.32 -0.55
C TYR A 672 -16.78 -18.50 0.70
N ALA A 673 -16.37 -17.23 0.72
CA ALA A 673 -16.60 -16.32 1.85
C ALA A 673 -18.09 -16.03 2.11
N LYS A 674 -18.94 -16.17 1.10
CA LYS A 674 -20.36 -15.80 1.17
C LYS A 674 -21.29 -16.97 1.50
N ASN A 675 -21.02 -18.17 0.97
CA ASN A 675 -22.00 -19.27 0.98
C ASN A 675 -21.53 -20.57 1.64
N GLY A 676 -20.25 -20.74 2.00
CA GLY A 676 -19.77 -21.94 2.71
C GLY A 676 -19.88 -23.28 1.96
N GLU A 677 -20.25 -23.27 0.68
CA GLU A 677 -20.27 -24.47 -0.20
C GLU A 677 -19.33 -24.26 -1.40
N PRO A 678 -18.61 -25.30 -1.85
CA PRO A 678 -17.61 -25.18 -2.92
C PRO A 678 -18.28 -25.06 -4.30
N ALA A 679 -17.91 -24.04 -5.07
CA ALA A 679 -18.14 -24.04 -6.52
C ALA A 679 -17.20 -25.08 -7.16
N ILE A 680 -17.71 -25.85 -8.11
CA ILE A 680 -17.05 -27.04 -8.69
C ILE A 680 -15.63 -26.68 -9.17
N GLY A 681 -14.65 -27.14 -8.38
CA GLY A 681 -13.21 -27.16 -8.61
C GLY A 681 -12.48 -25.81 -8.44
N TRP A 682 -11.67 -25.52 -7.43
CA TRP A 682 -10.93 -26.36 -6.47
C TRP A 682 -10.35 -25.43 -5.36
N GLU A 683 -10.62 -25.73 -4.07
CA GLU A 683 -9.85 -25.42 -2.83
C GLU A 683 -9.58 -23.95 -2.36
N PRO A 684 -9.64 -23.65 -1.03
CA PRO A 684 -9.57 -22.28 -0.52
C PRO A 684 -8.14 -21.76 -0.26
N THR A 685 -8.02 -20.46 -0.49
CA THR A 685 -6.85 -19.57 -0.45
C THR A 685 -6.45 -19.04 0.93
N PRO A 686 -5.32 -18.30 1.03
CA PRO A 686 -5.00 -17.41 2.15
C PRO A 686 -6.21 -16.57 2.59
N ASP A 687 -6.21 -16.01 3.81
CA ASP A 687 -7.34 -15.22 4.34
C ASP A 687 -7.91 -14.22 3.32
N ALA A 688 -9.22 -13.94 3.38
CA ALA A 688 -9.88 -13.01 2.47
C ALA A 688 -9.17 -11.64 2.35
N GLN A 689 -8.48 -11.22 3.41
CA GLN A 689 -7.64 -10.02 3.44
C GLN A 689 -6.33 -10.17 2.64
N GLU A 690 -5.69 -11.34 2.67
CA GLU A 690 -4.45 -11.61 1.94
C GLU A 690 -4.72 -11.78 0.44
N ILE A 691 -5.84 -12.42 0.07
CA ILE A 691 -6.30 -12.46 -1.32
C ILE A 691 -6.58 -11.05 -1.81
N ALA A 692 -7.34 -10.24 -1.06
CA ALA A 692 -7.63 -8.87 -1.43
C ALA A 692 -6.34 -8.04 -1.58
N ARG A 693 -5.33 -8.27 -0.73
CA ARG A 693 -4.01 -7.64 -0.83
C ARG A 693 -3.24 -8.07 -2.07
N LEU A 694 -3.18 -9.37 -2.36
CA LEU A 694 -2.50 -9.91 -3.54
C LEU A 694 -3.22 -9.49 -4.83
N THR A 695 -4.55 -9.55 -4.85
CA THR A 695 -5.40 -9.06 -5.94
C THR A 695 -5.21 -7.55 -6.14
N GLU A 696 -5.14 -6.74 -5.08
CA GLU A 696 -4.92 -5.30 -5.25
C GLU A 696 -3.48 -4.96 -5.66
N SER A 697 -2.48 -5.71 -5.19
CA SER A 697 -1.07 -5.56 -5.62
C SER A 697 -0.92 -5.96 -7.10
N PHE A 698 -1.63 -7.01 -7.52
CA PHE A 698 -1.70 -7.43 -8.92
C PHE A 698 -2.49 -6.44 -9.79
N ASN A 699 -3.62 -5.93 -9.30
CA ASN A 699 -4.37 -4.88 -10.00
C ASN A 699 -3.54 -3.59 -10.12
N ARG A 700 -2.75 -3.26 -9.09
CA ARG A 700 -1.83 -2.12 -9.13
C ARG A 700 -0.72 -2.37 -10.14
N TRP A 701 -0.14 -3.56 -10.17
CA TRP A 701 0.83 -4.00 -11.18
C TRP A 701 0.27 -3.92 -12.60
N LEU A 702 -0.94 -4.43 -12.84
CA LEU A 702 -1.65 -4.33 -14.13
C LEU A 702 -1.90 -2.86 -14.53
N ARG A 703 -2.24 -2.00 -13.56
CA ARG A 703 -2.50 -0.56 -13.80
C ARG A 703 -1.23 0.27 -13.95
N SER A 704 -0.11 -0.14 -13.35
CA SER A 704 1.17 0.58 -13.36
C SER A 704 2.02 0.24 -14.58
N ARG A 705 1.54 -0.63 -15.47
CA ARG A 705 2.33 -1.11 -16.59
C ARG A 705 2.41 -0.07 -17.70
N GLN A 706 3.60 0.49 -17.86
CA GLN A 706 4.12 0.88 -19.18
C GLN A 706 4.96 -0.30 -19.68
N THR A 707 4.86 -0.63 -20.97
CA THR A 707 5.54 -1.74 -21.65
C THR A 707 6.93 -2.06 -21.07
N THR A 708 7.05 -3.21 -20.42
CA THR A 708 8.29 -3.65 -19.74
C THR A 708 9.36 -4.09 -20.73
N GLU A 709 10.63 -3.85 -20.38
CA GLU A 709 11.78 -4.53 -20.98
C GLU A 709 11.61 -6.05 -20.91
N VAL A 710 11.97 -6.73 -22.00
CA VAL A 710 12.02 -8.19 -22.05
C VAL A 710 13.19 -8.63 -21.18
N VAL A 711 12.90 -9.31 -20.07
CA VAL A 711 13.92 -9.90 -19.20
C VAL A 711 14.46 -11.14 -19.90
N GLU A 712 15.75 -11.15 -20.23
CA GLU A 712 16.37 -12.35 -20.82
C GLU A 712 16.26 -13.53 -19.84
N PRO A 713 15.89 -14.73 -20.32
CA PRO A 713 15.85 -15.90 -19.47
C PRO A 713 17.22 -16.19 -18.84
N PRO A 714 17.28 -16.70 -17.59
CA PRO A 714 18.54 -17.01 -16.93
C PRO A 714 19.43 -17.94 -17.77
N GLN A 715 20.74 -17.70 -17.78
CA GLN A 715 21.70 -18.55 -18.49
C GLN A 715 21.65 -19.99 -17.97
N LEU A 716 21.39 -20.16 -16.67
CA LEU A 716 21.23 -21.45 -16.02
C LEU A 716 20.13 -22.32 -16.64
N LEU A 717 19.17 -21.76 -17.39
CA LEU A 717 18.20 -22.55 -18.15
C LEU A 717 18.86 -23.50 -19.13
N GLN A 718 20.02 -23.16 -19.70
CA GLN A 718 20.73 -24.02 -20.65
C GLN A 718 21.24 -25.32 -20.03
N THR A 719 21.39 -25.37 -18.70
CA THR A 719 21.82 -26.57 -17.96
C THR A 719 20.72 -27.63 -17.83
N LEU A 720 19.46 -27.28 -18.12
CA LEU A 720 18.37 -28.24 -18.11
C LEU A 720 18.53 -29.29 -19.23
N PRO A 721 18.13 -30.55 -18.99
CA PRO A 721 18.09 -31.58 -20.02
C PRO A 721 17.38 -31.10 -21.28
N GLU A 722 17.95 -31.37 -22.46
CA GLU A 722 17.46 -30.87 -23.75
C GLU A 722 15.96 -31.13 -23.95
N ARG A 723 15.48 -32.32 -23.55
CA ARG A 723 14.06 -32.71 -23.63
C ARG A 723 13.11 -31.81 -22.85
N LEU A 724 13.57 -31.08 -21.82
CA LEU A 724 12.75 -30.15 -21.05
C LEU A 724 12.77 -28.73 -21.66
N ARG A 725 13.85 -28.38 -22.36
CA ARG A 725 14.02 -27.08 -23.02
C ARG A 725 13.33 -27.00 -24.38
N THR A 726 13.41 -28.06 -25.18
CA THR A 726 13.04 -28.00 -26.60
C THR A 726 11.73 -28.72 -26.94
N LYS A 727 11.26 -29.65 -26.11
CA LYS A 727 10.05 -30.42 -26.40
C LYS A 727 8.83 -29.89 -25.64
N GLN A 728 7.73 -29.74 -26.37
CA GLN A 728 6.41 -29.54 -25.78
C GLN A 728 6.03 -30.68 -24.83
N PRO A 729 5.18 -30.41 -23.82
CA PRO A 729 4.54 -29.11 -23.53
C PRO A 729 5.38 -28.16 -22.67
N THR A 730 6.55 -28.59 -22.17
CA THR A 730 7.36 -27.81 -21.20
C THR A 730 8.05 -26.59 -21.84
N SER A 731 8.52 -26.71 -23.08
CA SER A 731 9.20 -25.62 -23.81
C SER A 731 8.34 -24.35 -23.92
N ASP A 732 7.02 -24.50 -23.99
CA ASP A 732 6.07 -23.39 -24.12
C ASP A 732 6.05 -22.49 -22.87
N TYR A 733 6.52 -23.00 -21.72
CA TYR A 733 6.58 -22.27 -20.45
C TYR A 733 7.97 -21.71 -20.14
N LEU A 734 8.99 -22.06 -20.94
CA LEU A 734 10.39 -21.66 -20.73
C LEU A 734 10.91 -20.70 -21.80
N SER A 735 10.10 -20.41 -22.83
CA SER A 735 10.46 -19.43 -23.86
C SER A 735 10.60 -18.02 -23.26
N PRO A 736 11.43 -17.14 -23.85
CA PRO A 736 11.48 -15.73 -23.46
C PRO A 736 10.09 -15.08 -23.43
N ALA A 737 9.24 -15.40 -24.41
CA ALA A 737 7.87 -14.91 -24.46
C ALA A 737 7.02 -15.38 -23.26
N ALA A 738 7.17 -16.63 -22.83
CA ALA A 738 6.42 -17.17 -21.69
C ALA A 738 6.94 -16.68 -20.32
N LEU A 739 8.24 -16.49 -20.18
CA LEU A 739 8.82 -15.91 -18.96
C LEU A 739 8.52 -14.41 -18.84
N ASN A 740 8.27 -13.73 -19.98
CA ASN A 740 7.92 -12.31 -20.02
C ASN A 740 6.45 -11.98 -20.29
N ARG A 741 5.57 -12.98 -20.48
CA ARG A 741 4.13 -12.73 -20.72
C ARG A 741 3.49 -11.92 -19.58
N ASP A 742 2.33 -11.37 -19.87
CA ASP A 742 1.69 -10.37 -19.01
C ASP A 742 0.52 -10.94 -18.21
N THR A 743 0.23 -12.22 -18.43
CA THR A 743 -0.88 -12.95 -17.83
C THR A 743 -0.35 -14.09 -16.98
N PHE A 744 -1.08 -14.37 -15.91
CA PHE A 744 -0.89 -15.60 -15.15
C PHE A 744 -1.66 -16.72 -15.83
N ALA A 745 -1.07 -17.89 -15.94
CA ALA A 745 -1.79 -19.11 -16.32
C ALA A 745 -2.49 -19.73 -15.11
N ASP A 746 -3.55 -20.51 -15.35
CA ASP A 746 -4.39 -21.13 -14.31
C ASP A 746 -3.56 -21.88 -13.24
N HIS A 747 -2.49 -22.52 -13.67
CA HIS A 747 -1.62 -23.30 -12.81
C HIS A 747 -0.64 -22.45 -11.96
N GLU A 748 -0.39 -21.19 -12.33
CA GLU A 748 0.51 -20.27 -11.61
C GLU A 748 -0.15 -19.68 -10.35
N GLY A 749 -1.49 -19.56 -10.33
CA GLY A 749 -2.23 -19.14 -9.12
C GLY A 749 -1.99 -20.08 -7.92
N ARG A 750 -1.79 -21.38 -8.18
CA ARG A 750 -1.44 -22.39 -7.17
C ARG A 750 -0.05 -22.19 -6.58
N LEU A 751 0.89 -21.68 -7.36
CA LEU A 751 2.26 -21.42 -6.91
C LEU A 751 2.31 -20.18 -5.99
N ILE A 752 1.45 -19.19 -6.22
CA ILE A 752 1.27 -18.05 -5.30
C ILE A 752 0.65 -18.51 -3.98
N GLN A 753 -0.39 -19.37 -4.03
CA GLN A 753 -0.99 -19.98 -2.83
C GLN A 753 0.05 -20.75 -2.01
N GLN A 754 0.84 -21.57 -2.69
CA GLN A 754 1.94 -22.33 -2.12
C GLN A 754 2.98 -21.43 -1.43
N ALA A 755 3.39 -20.34 -2.07
CA ALA A 755 4.34 -19.39 -1.50
C ALA A 755 3.78 -18.70 -0.23
N SER A 756 2.46 -18.44 -0.17
CA SER A 756 1.82 -17.93 1.04
C SER A 756 1.86 -18.93 2.19
N TRP A 757 1.59 -20.22 1.94
CA TRP A 757 1.71 -21.25 2.98
C TRP A 757 3.16 -21.38 3.45
N ALA A 758 4.09 -21.41 2.51
CA ALA A 758 5.51 -21.49 2.80
C ALA A 758 5.99 -20.33 3.69
N ARG A 759 5.51 -19.10 3.43
CA ARG A 759 5.84 -17.92 4.23
C ARG A 759 5.38 -18.08 5.67
N ASP A 760 4.13 -18.49 5.89
CA ASP A 760 3.55 -18.60 7.22
C ASP A 760 4.23 -19.70 8.03
N ILE A 761 4.47 -20.86 7.39
CA ILE A 761 5.23 -21.97 7.97
C ILE A 761 6.64 -21.50 8.35
N ALA A 762 7.33 -20.85 7.42
CA ALA A 762 8.70 -20.39 7.62
C ALA A 762 8.79 -19.31 8.72
N ALA A 763 7.85 -18.38 8.77
CA ALA A 763 7.84 -17.31 9.77
C ALA A 763 7.70 -17.86 11.19
N TRP A 764 6.77 -18.80 11.41
CA TRP A 764 6.57 -19.38 12.74
C TRP A 764 7.67 -20.37 13.13
N THR A 765 8.18 -21.17 12.20
CA THR A 765 9.24 -22.16 12.48
C THR A 765 10.59 -21.50 12.84
N ALA A 766 10.83 -20.26 12.39
CA ALA A 766 12.05 -19.52 12.69
C ALA A 766 12.27 -19.32 14.20
N GLY A 767 11.22 -19.01 14.96
CA GLY A 767 11.32 -18.60 16.37
C GLY A 767 12.30 -17.43 16.56
N ASP A 768 13.02 -17.40 17.68
CA ASP A 768 13.98 -16.34 18.02
C ASP A 768 15.40 -16.51 17.41
N ALA A 769 15.61 -17.51 16.54
CA ALA A 769 16.92 -17.77 15.95
C ALA A 769 17.23 -16.74 14.84
N PHE A 770 18.37 -16.06 14.96
CA PHE A 770 18.81 -15.08 13.96
C PHE A 770 19.72 -15.70 12.87
N ASP A 771 20.51 -16.72 13.22
CA ASP A 771 21.50 -17.31 12.32
C ASP A 771 20.87 -18.26 11.27
N PRO A 772 21.38 -18.30 10.03
CA PRO A 772 20.81 -19.13 8.96
C PRO A 772 20.78 -20.64 9.25
N LEU A 773 21.86 -21.19 9.82
CA LEU A 773 21.98 -22.63 10.06
C LEU A 773 20.96 -23.16 11.10
N PRO A 774 20.83 -22.60 12.32
CA PRO A 774 19.80 -23.02 13.27
C PRO A 774 18.37 -22.88 12.73
N ARG A 775 18.11 -21.84 11.91
CA ARG A 775 16.82 -21.68 11.24
C ARG A 775 16.58 -22.78 10.22
N ALA A 776 17.59 -23.12 9.42
CA ALA A 776 17.52 -24.23 8.46
C ALA A 776 17.32 -25.58 9.16
N GLU A 777 17.99 -25.86 10.28
CA GLU A 777 17.78 -27.08 11.07
C GLU A 777 16.32 -27.21 11.54
N ARG A 778 15.72 -26.11 12.05
CA ARG A 778 14.31 -26.10 12.46
C ARG A 778 13.36 -26.30 11.28
N LEU A 779 13.62 -25.63 10.15
CA LEU A 779 12.85 -25.80 8.92
C LEU A 779 12.90 -27.25 8.42
N PHE A 780 14.09 -27.85 8.44
CA PHE A 780 14.28 -29.22 8.00
C PHE A 780 13.56 -30.22 8.92
N ASP A 781 13.73 -30.07 10.24
CA ASP A 781 13.01 -30.88 11.23
C ASP A 781 11.49 -30.75 11.09
N TRP A 782 10.99 -29.54 10.82
CA TRP A 782 9.58 -29.30 10.53
C TRP A 782 9.11 -30.07 9.31
N VAL A 783 9.85 -30.02 8.19
CA VAL A 783 9.52 -30.74 6.96
C VAL A 783 9.47 -32.25 7.21
N VAL A 784 10.42 -32.80 7.96
CA VAL A 784 10.46 -34.24 8.28
C VAL A 784 9.23 -34.66 9.08
N ARG A 785 8.84 -33.87 10.10
CA ARG A 785 7.62 -34.13 10.90
C ARG A 785 6.32 -34.01 10.10
N ASN A 786 6.29 -33.12 9.11
CA ASN A 786 5.06 -32.74 8.39
C ASN A 786 4.89 -33.39 7.02
N VAL A 787 5.95 -33.97 6.46
CA VAL A 787 5.94 -34.68 5.18
C VAL A 787 6.48 -36.08 5.41
N THR A 788 5.61 -37.07 5.56
CA THR A 788 6.00 -38.48 5.74
C THR A 788 6.50 -39.05 4.42
N LEU A 789 7.61 -39.81 4.45
CA LEU A 789 8.11 -40.47 3.26
C LEU A 789 7.14 -41.54 2.78
N SER A 790 6.98 -41.62 1.46
CA SER A 790 6.13 -42.63 0.84
C SER A 790 6.60 -42.90 -0.57
N ASP A 791 6.72 -44.18 -0.91
CA ASP A 791 7.12 -44.65 -2.24
C ASP A 791 5.95 -44.74 -3.22
N SER A 792 4.75 -44.31 -2.79
CA SER A 792 3.55 -44.35 -3.61
C SER A 792 3.78 -43.63 -4.93
N PRO A 793 3.66 -44.34 -6.08
CA PRO A 793 3.85 -43.72 -7.39
C PRO A 793 2.88 -42.57 -7.66
N ARG A 794 1.71 -42.58 -7.01
CA ARG A 794 0.68 -41.54 -7.11
C ARG A 794 1.18 -40.17 -6.60
N LEU A 795 2.06 -40.18 -5.59
CA LEU A 795 2.58 -38.96 -4.97
C LEU A 795 3.74 -38.32 -5.77
N ARG A 796 4.29 -39.02 -6.78
CA ARG A 796 5.44 -38.52 -7.57
C ARG A 796 5.12 -37.23 -8.32
N ASN A 797 3.87 -37.04 -8.71
CA ASN A 797 3.41 -35.88 -9.46
C ASN A 797 2.95 -34.74 -8.55
N HIS A 798 2.93 -34.90 -7.22
CA HIS A 798 2.50 -33.84 -6.31
C HIS A 798 3.41 -32.61 -6.38
N ARG A 799 2.80 -31.44 -6.48
CA ARG A 799 3.45 -30.14 -6.29
C ARG A 799 3.70 -29.89 -4.80
N PRO A 800 4.57 -28.93 -4.41
CA PRO A 800 4.83 -28.69 -2.99
C PRO A 800 3.57 -28.35 -2.19
N TRP A 801 2.58 -27.63 -2.75
CA TRP A 801 1.30 -27.42 -2.07
C TRP A 801 0.52 -28.73 -1.82
N GLN A 802 0.52 -29.68 -2.75
CA GLN A 802 -0.10 -31.00 -2.55
C GLN A 802 0.70 -31.80 -1.51
N THR A 803 2.03 -31.80 -1.62
CA THR A 803 2.91 -32.43 -0.61
C THR A 803 2.62 -31.90 0.79
N LEU A 804 2.46 -30.58 0.95
CA LEU A 804 2.08 -29.96 2.21
C LEU A 804 0.66 -30.35 2.63
N ALA A 805 -0.32 -30.28 1.74
CA ALA A 805 -1.72 -30.60 2.00
C ALA A 805 -1.91 -32.04 2.50
N TYR A 806 -1.32 -33.02 1.82
CA TYR A 806 -1.38 -34.43 2.18
C TYR A 806 -0.38 -34.83 3.26
N GLY A 807 0.65 -33.99 3.47
CA GLY A 807 1.79 -34.25 4.36
C GLY A 807 2.56 -35.51 4.00
N ARG A 808 2.72 -35.80 2.71
CA ARG A 808 3.44 -36.98 2.19
C ARG A 808 4.13 -36.74 0.86
N GLY A 809 5.26 -37.41 0.68
CA GLY A 809 6.00 -37.44 -0.58
C GLY A 809 7.37 -38.09 -0.42
N GLY A 810 8.05 -38.38 -1.53
CA GLY A 810 9.42 -38.92 -1.48
C GLY A 810 10.48 -37.88 -1.07
N ALA A 811 11.74 -38.29 -0.99
CA ALA A 811 12.86 -37.41 -0.61
C ALA A 811 12.96 -36.14 -1.47
N ALA A 812 12.75 -36.24 -2.78
CA ALA A 812 12.71 -35.06 -3.66
C ALA A 812 11.61 -34.07 -3.25
N LYS A 813 10.45 -34.54 -2.77
CA LYS A 813 9.38 -33.65 -2.31
C LYS A 813 9.73 -32.96 -0.99
N ARG A 814 10.36 -33.67 -0.06
CA ARG A 814 10.92 -33.06 1.17
C ARG A 814 11.97 -31.99 0.82
N ALA A 815 12.90 -32.31 -0.08
CA ALA A 815 13.94 -31.38 -0.53
C ALA A 815 13.35 -30.11 -1.16
N TRP A 816 12.32 -30.27 -2.00
CA TRP A 816 11.66 -29.15 -2.65
C TRP A 816 10.90 -28.26 -1.64
N VAL A 817 10.14 -28.86 -0.72
CA VAL A 817 9.46 -28.11 0.35
C VAL A 817 10.49 -27.40 1.24
N PHE A 818 11.56 -28.07 1.64
CA PHE A 818 12.62 -27.48 2.45
C PHE A 818 13.27 -26.26 1.77
N SER A 819 13.64 -26.39 0.50
CA SER A 819 14.24 -25.29 -0.29
C SER A 819 13.27 -24.11 -0.43
N MET A 820 11.98 -24.40 -0.60
CA MET A 820 10.94 -23.37 -0.65
C MET A 820 10.78 -22.63 0.67
N LEU A 821 10.83 -23.33 1.82
CA LEU A 821 10.78 -22.69 3.13
C LEU A 821 12.04 -21.85 3.42
N CYS A 822 13.22 -22.35 3.06
CA CYS A 822 14.47 -21.60 3.15
C CYS A 822 14.40 -20.29 2.33
N ARG A 823 13.84 -20.36 1.12
CA ARG A 823 13.63 -19.20 0.24
C ARG A 823 12.79 -18.10 0.92
N GLN A 824 11.72 -18.46 1.63
CA GLN A 824 10.90 -17.48 2.35
C GLN A 824 11.66 -16.77 3.49
N GLN A 825 12.67 -17.42 4.05
CA GLN A 825 13.56 -16.81 5.05
C GLN A 825 14.80 -16.13 4.43
N ARG A 826 14.90 -16.09 3.09
CA ARG A 826 16.08 -15.62 2.34
C ARG A 826 17.37 -16.38 2.70
N ILE A 827 17.25 -17.66 3.05
CA ILE A 827 18.39 -18.56 3.26
C ILE A 827 18.73 -19.20 1.89
N PRO A 828 19.92 -18.92 1.31
CA PRO A 828 20.32 -19.57 0.06
C PRO A 828 20.42 -21.08 0.26
N SER A 829 19.70 -21.84 -0.56
CA SER A 829 19.61 -23.30 -0.48
C SER A 829 19.77 -23.94 -1.84
N CYS A 830 20.22 -25.17 -1.85
CA CYS A 830 20.40 -25.98 -3.06
C CYS A 830 20.01 -27.44 -2.82
N VAL A 831 19.87 -28.19 -3.91
CA VAL A 831 19.78 -29.65 -3.88
C VAL A 831 21.05 -30.22 -4.48
N ILE A 832 21.57 -31.29 -3.89
CA ILE A 832 22.74 -31.99 -4.37
C ILE A 832 22.29 -33.37 -4.81
N THR A 833 22.57 -33.72 -6.06
CA THR A 833 22.28 -35.05 -6.62
C THR A 833 23.57 -35.85 -6.62
N LEU A 834 23.55 -37.01 -5.99
CA LEU A 834 24.69 -37.90 -5.81
C LEU A 834 24.42 -39.18 -6.59
N PRO A 835 25.16 -39.48 -7.67
CA PRO A 835 24.98 -40.74 -8.38
C PRO A 835 25.37 -41.90 -7.47
N ILE A 836 24.50 -42.91 -7.38
CA ILE A 836 24.73 -44.13 -6.59
C ILE A 836 24.47 -45.35 -7.48
N GLY A 837 25.26 -46.42 -7.34
CA GLY A 837 24.96 -47.70 -8.00
C GLY A 837 24.96 -47.68 -9.55
N ALA A 838 23.95 -48.31 -10.17
CA ALA A 838 23.85 -48.50 -11.62
C ALA A 838 23.41 -47.21 -12.38
N GLU A 839 23.59 -47.17 -13.71
CA GLU A 839 23.24 -46.00 -14.54
C GLU A 839 21.81 -45.48 -14.26
N GLY A 840 21.72 -44.29 -13.64
CA GLY A 840 20.47 -43.56 -13.43
C GLY A 840 19.92 -43.57 -11.99
N GLU A 841 20.52 -44.30 -11.06
CA GLU A 841 20.19 -44.20 -9.63
C GLU A 841 20.92 -43.02 -8.98
N ALA A 842 20.21 -42.26 -8.14
CA ALA A 842 20.76 -41.09 -7.48
C ALA A 842 20.16 -40.89 -6.08
N TRP A 843 21.04 -40.55 -5.14
CA TRP A 843 20.70 -40.06 -3.81
C TRP A 843 20.59 -38.53 -3.81
N LEU A 844 19.84 -37.98 -2.86
CA LEU A 844 19.60 -36.53 -2.78
C LEU A 844 20.00 -36.00 -1.42
N TRP A 845 20.76 -34.91 -1.40
CA TRP A 845 20.93 -34.04 -0.24
C TRP A 845 20.31 -32.67 -0.48
N CYS A 846 20.02 -31.98 0.61
CA CYS A 846 19.73 -30.56 0.63
C CYS A 846 20.92 -29.81 1.25
N GLY A 847 21.18 -28.61 0.77
CA GLY A 847 22.24 -27.76 1.32
C GLY A 847 21.75 -26.35 1.60
N ILE A 848 22.31 -25.71 2.62
CA ILE A 848 22.17 -24.26 2.86
C ILE A 848 23.54 -23.60 2.95
N VAL A 849 23.66 -22.41 2.37
CA VAL A 849 24.92 -21.64 2.38
C VAL A 849 24.91 -20.69 3.56
N ASP A 850 25.95 -20.78 4.39
CA ASP A 850 26.22 -19.83 5.46
C ASP A 850 27.74 -19.63 5.61
N HIS A 851 28.20 -18.38 5.74
CA HIS A 851 29.62 -18.03 5.82
C HIS A 851 30.52 -18.71 4.77
N ASN A 852 30.04 -18.79 3.51
CA ASN A 852 30.74 -19.41 2.39
C ASN A 852 31.02 -20.92 2.57
N GLN A 853 30.23 -21.59 3.41
CA GLN A 853 30.21 -23.03 3.62
C GLN A 853 28.84 -23.59 3.24
N LEU A 854 28.80 -24.82 2.72
CA LEU A 854 27.56 -25.50 2.36
C LEU A 854 27.24 -26.60 3.37
N TYR A 855 26.28 -26.36 4.26
CA TYR A 855 25.83 -27.30 5.30
C TYR A 855 24.78 -28.27 4.78
N LEU A 856 24.88 -29.55 5.15
CA LEU A 856 24.21 -30.65 4.46
C LEU A 856 23.12 -31.35 5.29
N PHE A 857 22.02 -31.70 4.62
CA PHE A 857 20.85 -32.39 5.18
C PHE A 857 20.41 -33.52 4.26
N ASP A 858 20.02 -34.67 4.84
CA ASP A 858 19.55 -35.82 4.09
C ASP A 858 18.02 -35.97 4.21
N PRO A 859 17.24 -35.59 3.17
CA PRO A 859 15.77 -35.68 3.19
C PRO A 859 15.22 -37.12 3.27
N GLN A 860 15.99 -38.14 2.87
CA GLN A 860 15.59 -39.55 2.95
C GLN A 860 15.76 -40.08 4.39
N LEU A 861 16.89 -39.77 5.04
CA LEU A 861 17.08 -40.10 6.45
C LEU A 861 16.21 -39.20 7.36
N GLY A 862 15.92 -37.98 6.93
CA GLY A 862 15.30 -36.96 7.76
C GLY A 862 16.23 -36.46 8.87
N LEU A 863 17.54 -36.45 8.61
CA LEU A 863 18.58 -36.01 9.55
C LEU A 863 19.56 -35.03 8.89
N PRO A 864 20.12 -34.05 9.64
CA PRO A 864 21.33 -33.35 9.21
C PRO A 864 22.50 -34.31 9.13
N LEU A 865 23.43 -34.10 8.20
CA LEU A 865 24.63 -34.91 8.11
C LEU A 865 25.57 -34.60 9.28
N PRO A 866 26.15 -35.62 9.94
CA PRO A 866 26.95 -35.43 11.15
C PRO A 866 28.38 -35.00 10.81
N ALA A 867 28.90 -34.04 11.57
CA ALA A 867 30.33 -33.71 11.61
C ALA A 867 31.02 -34.36 12.81
N ALA A 868 32.35 -34.47 12.76
CA ALA A 868 33.18 -35.03 13.84
C ALA A 868 33.00 -34.35 15.22
N ASN A 869 32.49 -33.11 15.25
CA ASN A 869 32.23 -32.33 16.46
C ASN A 869 30.75 -32.35 16.92
N GLY A 870 29.91 -33.18 16.30
CA GLY A 870 28.48 -33.28 16.63
C GLY A 870 27.59 -32.18 16.03
N LYS A 871 28.12 -31.31 15.17
CA LYS A 871 27.35 -30.29 14.41
C LYS A 871 26.95 -30.82 13.03
N VAL A 872 26.22 -30.00 12.26
CA VAL A 872 25.92 -30.26 10.84
C VAL A 872 27.20 -30.18 10.01
N ALA A 873 27.48 -31.21 9.21
CA ALA A 873 28.64 -31.27 8.33
C ALA A 873 28.48 -30.37 7.10
N THR A 874 29.62 -29.89 6.61
CA THR A 874 29.72 -29.13 5.35
C THR A 874 30.18 -30.03 4.21
N LEU A 875 29.89 -29.65 2.97
CA LEU A 875 30.36 -30.37 1.78
C LEU A 875 31.89 -30.52 1.75
N ALA A 876 32.62 -29.47 2.12
CA ALA A 876 34.08 -29.50 2.18
C ALA A 876 34.59 -30.55 3.17
N GLN A 877 33.98 -30.63 4.37
CA GLN A 877 34.36 -31.61 5.40
C GLN A 877 34.06 -33.05 4.96
N VAL A 878 32.92 -33.29 4.32
CA VAL A 878 32.55 -34.63 3.86
C VAL A 878 33.41 -35.08 2.69
N LYS A 879 33.83 -34.16 1.81
CA LYS A 879 34.80 -34.47 0.74
C LYS A 879 36.21 -34.72 1.27
N GLU A 880 36.64 -34.00 2.30
CA GLU A 880 37.95 -34.18 2.93
C GLU A 880 38.06 -35.52 3.67
N ASP A 881 37.00 -35.91 4.38
CA ASP A 881 36.92 -37.18 5.10
C ASP A 881 35.55 -37.85 4.89
N PRO A 882 35.40 -38.68 3.84
CA PRO A 882 34.15 -39.42 3.59
C PRO A 882 33.75 -40.39 4.69
N SER A 883 34.69 -40.83 5.55
CA SER A 883 34.42 -41.82 6.60
C SER A 883 33.46 -41.29 7.68
N VAL A 884 33.25 -39.97 7.76
CA VAL A 884 32.22 -39.37 8.62
C VAL A 884 30.80 -39.85 8.29
N LEU A 885 30.57 -40.37 7.08
CA LEU A 885 29.31 -40.95 6.65
C LEU A 885 29.08 -42.38 7.16
N ASP A 886 30.14 -43.09 7.59
CA ASP A 886 30.04 -44.48 8.05
C ASP A 886 29.11 -44.62 9.26
N VAL A 887 29.01 -43.56 10.08
CA VAL A 887 28.10 -43.48 11.24
C VAL A 887 26.61 -43.48 10.85
N LEU A 888 26.31 -43.23 9.57
CA LEU A 888 24.95 -43.30 9.01
C LEU A 888 24.59 -44.69 8.48
N SER A 889 25.54 -45.63 8.48
CA SER A 889 25.29 -47.02 8.09
C SER A 889 24.80 -47.86 9.26
N GLN A 890 23.93 -48.82 8.98
CA GLN A 890 23.48 -49.85 9.92
C GLN A 890 23.88 -51.24 9.39
N PRO A 891 24.08 -52.27 10.24
CA PRO A 891 24.60 -53.57 9.83
C PRO A 891 23.84 -54.23 8.66
N GLU A 892 22.53 -54.00 8.56
CA GLU A 892 21.66 -54.55 7.50
C GLU A 892 21.25 -53.51 6.45
N LEU A 893 21.58 -52.23 6.65
CA LEU A 893 21.17 -51.10 5.81
C LEU A 893 22.35 -50.12 5.68
N PRO A 894 23.31 -50.38 4.77
CA PRO A 894 24.44 -49.48 4.56
C PRO A 894 23.96 -48.14 3.97
N TYR A 895 24.65 -47.06 4.32
CA TYR A 895 24.41 -45.76 3.71
C TYR A 895 24.95 -45.76 2.26
N PRO A 896 24.17 -45.34 1.26
CA PRO A 896 24.49 -45.61 -0.14
C PRO A 896 25.45 -44.61 -0.80
N VAL A 897 25.90 -43.58 -0.09
CA VAL A 897 26.80 -42.55 -0.62
C VAL A 897 28.24 -42.91 -0.28
N ASP A 898 29.07 -43.06 -1.30
CA ASP A 898 30.51 -43.32 -1.19
C ASP A 898 31.35 -42.16 -1.74
N ALA A 899 32.68 -42.33 -1.78
CA ALA A 899 33.60 -41.31 -2.30
C ALA A 899 33.35 -41.00 -3.79
N ASP A 900 33.01 -42.01 -4.60
CA ASP A 900 32.75 -41.84 -6.03
C ASP A 900 31.45 -41.02 -6.24
N SER A 901 30.42 -41.24 -5.41
CA SER A 901 29.22 -40.39 -5.38
C SER A 901 29.54 -38.93 -5.08
N LEU A 902 30.48 -38.65 -4.17
CA LEU A 902 30.86 -37.30 -3.74
C LEU A 902 31.65 -36.53 -4.81
N ASP A 903 32.55 -37.23 -5.51
CA ASP A 903 33.34 -36.63 -6.59
C ASP A 903 32.47 -36.26 -7.80
N ASN A 904 31.38 -37.00 -8.01
CA ASN A 904 30.41 -36.77 -9.07
C ASN A 904 29.13 -36.04 -8.60
N ALA A 905 29.18 -35.39 -7.44
CA ALA A 905 28.04 -34.66 -6.88
C ALA A 905 27.65 -33.44 -7.73
N GLN A 906 26.39 -33.37 -8.16
CA GLN A 906 25.87 -32.23 -8.91
C GLN A 906 25.07 -31.29 -8.00
N VAL A 907 25.53 -30.04 -7.87
CA VAL A 907 24.85 -29.00 -7.10
C VAL A 907 23.86 -28.24 -7.98
N ALA A 908 22.63 -28.09 -7.49
CA ALA A 908 21.55 -27.53 -8.28
C ALA A 908 20.75 -26.43 -7.56
N VAL A 909 20.49 -25.32 -8.25
CA VAL A 909 19.58 -24.26 -7.84
C VAL A 909 18.14 -24.76 -7.99
N VAL A 910 17.33 -24.57 -6.95
CA VAL A 910 15.92 -24.96 -6.94
C VAL A 910 15.07 -23.78 -7.43
N ALA A 911 14.52 -23.90 -8.63
CA ALA A 911 13.60 -22.94 -9.22
C ALA A 911 12.43 -23.63 -9.94
N GLU A 912 11.31 -22.92 -10.03
CA GLU A 912 10.12 -23.27 -10.81
C GLU A 912 9.95 -22.28 -11.98
N PRO A 913 9.28 -22.66 -13.08
CA PRO A 913 9.09 -21.76 -14.23
C PRO A 913 8.50 -20.39 -13.86
N LEU A 914 7.48 -20.33 -12.99
CA LEU A 914 6.95 -19.06 -12.51
C LEU A 914 8.01 -18.25 -11.75
N SER A 915 8.81 -18.89 -10.90
CA SER A 915 9.83 -18.19 -10.11
C SER A 915 10.99 -17.64 -10.93
N LEU A 916 11.09 -18.01 -12.22
CA LEU A 916 12.05 -17.44 -13.17
C LEU A 916 11.43 -16.32 -14.03
N SER A 917 10.14 -16.06 -13.87
CA SER A 917 9.41 -15.08 -14.70
C SER A 917 9.56 -13.67 -14.18
N SER A 918 9.57 -12.69 -15.09
CA SER A 918 9.58 -11.26 -14.72
C SER A 918 8.32 -10.86 -13.94
N ARG A 919 7.20 -11.57 -14.14
CA ARG A 919 5.97 -11.40 -13.36
C ARG A 919 6.18 -11.73 -11.87
N ALA A 920 6.89 -12.82 -11.56
CA ALA A 920 7.17 -13.18 -10.18
C ALA A 920 8.09 -12.16 -9.51
N ALA A 921 9.10 -11.66 -10.23
CA ALA A 921 9.99 -10.59 -9.77
C ALA A 921 9.20 -9.32 -9.43
N GLN A 922 8.41 -8.83 -10.38
CA GLN A 922 7.64 -7.60 -10.22
C GLN A 922 6.55 -7.72 -9.15
N LEU A 923 5.84 -8.86 -9.10
CA LEU A 923 4.85 -9.10 -8.05
C LEU A 923 5.50 -9.17 -6.67
N GLN A 924 6.73 -9.67 -6.55
CA GLN A 924 7.49 -9.65 -5.30
C GLN A 924 7.91 -8.23 -4.92
N GLU A 925 8.41 -7.41 -5.86
CA GLU A 925 8.84 -6.03 -5.62
C GLU A 925 7.71 -5.11 -5.14
N GLN A 926 6.48 -5.35 -5.59
CA GLN A 926 5.30 -4.58 -5.18
C GLN A 926 4.80 -4.92 -3.77
N GLN A 927 5.40 -5.93 -3.11
CA GLN A 927 5.05 -6.35 -1.76
C GLN A 927 6.00 -5.76 -0.73
N SER A 928 5.45 -5.31 0.41
CA SER A 928 6.22 -4.84 1.56
C SER A 928 5.68 -5.41 2.88
N GLY A 929 6.54 -5.44 3.90
CA GLY A 929 6.21 -5.88 5.26
C GLY A 929 6.42 -7.38 5.54
N SER A 930 6.10 -7.80 6.77
CA SER A 930 6.31 -9.17 7.27
C SER A 930 5.45 -10.24 6.60
N THR A 931 4.47 -9.83 5.78
CA THR A 931 3.63 -10.73 4.98
C THR A 931 4.08 -10.83 3.52
N ALA A 932 5.20 -10.22 3.12
CA ALA A 932 5.72 -10.39 1.76
C ALA A 932 6.07 -11.87 1.49
N ILE A 933 5.63 -12.39 0.34
CA ILE A 933 6.01 -13.73 -0.13
C ILE A 933 7.16 -13.62 -1.12
N VAL A 934 8.16 -14.50 -0.99
CA VAL A 934 9.27 -14.60 -1.94
C VAL A 934 8.82 -15.50 -3.10
N LEU A 935 8.59 -14.91 -4.27
CA LEU A 935 8.10 -15.57 -5.48
C LEU A 935 9.19 -15.78 -6.53
N HIS A 936 10.18 -14.90 -6.58
CA HIS A 936 11.21 -14.86 -7.63
C HIS A 936 12.52 -15.50 -7.18
N VAL A 937 13.23 -16.11 -8.14
CA VAL A 937 14.56 -16.71 -7.97
C VAL A 937 15.49 -16.13 -9.05
N GLU A 938 16.45 -15.35 -8.61
CA GLU A 938 17.60 -14.92 -9.42
C GLU A 938 18.57 -16.09 -9.61
N ALA A 939 18.25 -16.99 -10.55
CA ALA A 939 18.92 -18.28 -10.68
C ALA A 939 20.43 -18.17 -10.96
N ASP A 940 20.83 -17.24 -11.84
CA ASP A 940 22.25 -17.03 -12.17
C ASP A 940 23.02 -16.47 -10.96
N ALA A 941 22.43 -15.52 -10.22
CA ALA A 941 23.05 -14.98 -9.01
C ALA A 941 23.16 -16.05 -7.89
N ALA A 942 22.15 -16.91 -7.75
CA ALA A 942 22.21 -18.03 -6.81
C ALA A 942 23.30 -19.05 -7.19
N ALA A 943 23.51 -19.29 -8.48
CA ALA A 943 24.59 -20.14 -8.95
C ALA A 943 25.97 -19.54 -8.67
N GLU A 944 26.16 -18.25 -8.90
CA GLU A 944 27.42 -17.56 -8.58
C GLU A 944 27.74 -17.57 -7.08
N LEU A 945 26.72 -17.44 -6.22
CA LEU A 945 26.90 -17.61 -4.77
C LEU A 945 27.37 -19.03 -4.41
N LEU A 946 26.78 -20.06 -5.01
CA LEU A 946 27.16 -21.45 -4.75
C LEU A 946 28.58 -21.77 -5.23
N LYS A 947 29.01 -21.22 -6.37
CA LYS A 947 30.39 -21.36 -6.88
C LYS A 947 31.45 -20.73 -5.98
N GLN A 948 31.09 -19.82 -5.09
CA GLN A 948 32.03 -19.25 -4.11
C GLN A 948 32.37 -20.24 -2.99
N VAL A 949 31.56 -21.29 -2.80
CA VAL A 949 31.83 -22.34 -1.81
C VAL A 949 32.95 -23.26 -2.31
N PRO A 950 33.97 -23.55 -1.49
CA PRO A 950 35.05 -24.46 -1.87
C PRO A 950 34.53 -25.85 -2.29
N GLY A 951 35.02 -26.35 -3.43
CA GLY A 951 34.68 -27.69 -3.93
C GLY A 951 33.42 -27.77 -4.80
N ILE A 952 32.87 -26.62 -5.23
CA ILE A 952 31.77 -26.50 -6.19
C ILE A 952 32.26 -25.77 -7.44
N GLU A 953 32.40 -26.49 -8.55
CA GLU A 953 32.87 -25.94 -9.82
C GLU A 953 31.71 -25.61 -10.76
N GLU A 954 30.74 -26.52 -10.85
CA GLU A 954 29.56 -26.38 -11.70
C GLU A 954 28.28 -26.36 -10.88
N VAL A 955 27.34 -25.51 -11.31
CA VAL A 955 26.01 -25.39 -10.73
C VAL A 955 24.99 -25.43 -11.85
N VAL A 956 23.93 -26.22 -11.66
CA VAL A 956 22.85 -26.39 -12.65
C VAL A 956 21.50 -25.95 -12.10
N LEU A 957 20.47 -25.89 -12.94
CA LEU A 957 19.09 -25.86 -12.47
C LEU A 957 18.62 -27.28 -12.15
N TRP A 958 17.95 -27.43 -11.01
CA TRP A 958 17.43 -28.74 -10.63
C TRP A 958 16.31 -29.17 -11.60
N PRO A 959 16.43 -30.31 -12.30
CA PRO A 959 15.44 -30.70 -13.31
C PRO A 959 14.07 -31.09 -12.73
N HIS A 960 14.00 -31.47 -11.45
CA HIS A 960 12.81 -32.08 -10.85
C HIS A 960 11.52 -31.23 -10.95
N PRO A 961 11.52 -29.91 -10.66
CA PRO A 961 10.33 -29.07 -10.82
C PRO A 961 9.81 -29.03 -12.27
N PHE A 962 10.72 -29.01 -13.26
CA PHE A 962 10.38 -28.97 -14.68
C PHE A 962 9.86 -30.32 -15.19
N GLU A 963 10.42 -31.42 -14.70
CA GLU A 963 9.88 -32.76 -14.98
C GLU A 963 8.49 -32.96 -14.40
N ASN A 964 8.27 -32.45 -13.18
CA ASN A 964 6.98 -32.52 -12.52
C ASN A 964 5.92 -31.76 -13.33
N LEU A 965 6.24 -30.53 -13.77
CA LEU A 965 5.37 -29.77 -14.67
C LEU A 965 5.13 -30.52 -15.99
N ARG A 966 6.17 -31.10 -16.61
CA ARG A 966 6.03 -31.88 -17.85
C ARG A 966 5.06 -33.04 -17.69
N ARG A 967 5.21 -33.85 -16.63
CA ARG A 967 4.35 -35.01 -16.37
C ARG A 967 2.90 -34.58 -16.19
N GLU A 968 2.67 -33.48 -15.51
CA GLU A 968 1.33 -32.94 -15.29
C GLU A 968 0.68 -32.48 -16.60
N LEU A 969 1.39 -31.70 -17.40
CA LEU A 969 0.87 -31.22 -18.69
C LEU A 969 0.56 -32.39 -19.63
N LEU A 970 1.43 -33.42 -19.66
CA LEU A 970 1.19 -34.65 -20.43
C LEU A 970 0.00 -35.45 -19.89
N LEU A 971 -0.19 -35.49 -18.57
CA LEU A 971 -1.37 -36.10 -17.97
C LEU A 971 -2.62 -35.35 -18.40
N ALA A 972 -2.65 -34.02 -18.28
CA ALA A 972 -3.77 -33.17 -18.71
C ALA A 972 -4.11 -33.31 -20.20
N GLU A 973 -3.11 -33.41 -21.08
CA GLU A 973 -3.30 -33.73 -22.50
C GLU A 973 -3.89 -35.14 -22.68
N ALA A 974 -3.36 -36.12 -21.96
CA ALA A 974 -3.89 -37.49 -21.98
C ALA A 974 -5.34 -37.57 -21.47
N GLU A 975 -5.73 -36.79 -20.45
CA GLU A 975 -7.12 -36.71 -19.94
C GLU A 975 -8.08 -36.11 -20.96
N ASN A 976 -7.61 -35.18 -21.80
CA ASN A 976 -8.41 -34.62 -22.89
C ASN A 976 -8.64 -35.62 -24.04
N THR A 977 -7.76 -36.60 -24.20
CA THR A 977 -7.91 -37.69 -25.19
C THR A 977 -8.53 -38.98 -24.62
N ALA A 978 -8.42 -39.24 -23.32
CA ALA A 978 -8.97 -40.41 -22.65
C ALA A 978 -10.11 -39.99 -21.70
N GLY A 979 -11.35 -40.11 -22.19
CA GLY A 979 -12.55 -39.65 -21.47
C GLY A 979 -12.67 -40.14 -20.02
N ASP A 980 -13.35 -39.32 -19.20
CA ASP A 980 -13.86 -39.43 -17.82
C ASP A 980 -13.01 -40.10 -16.72
N THR A 981 -12.09 -41.00 -17.02
CA THR A 981 -11.42 -41.88 -16.05
C THR A 981 -10.28 -41.17 -15.30
N ALA A 982 -9.51 -40.32 -16.00
CA ALA A 982 -8.39 -39.58 -15.41
C ALA A 982 -8.87 -38.34 -14.61
N ARG A 983 -9.85 -37.60 -15.17
CA ARG A 983 -10.62 -36.55 -14.45
C ARG A 983 -11.21 -37.05 -13.14
N ASN A 984 -11.75 -38.28 -13.13
CA ASN A 984 -12.28 -38.91 -11.92
C ASN A 984 -11.18 -39.32 -10.91
N ALA A 985 -9.98 -39.71 -11.37
CA ALA A 985 -8.86 -40.05 -10.50
C ALA A 985 -8.31 -38.80 -9.78
N ALA A 986 -8.10 -37.68 -10.48
CA ALA A 986 -7.71 -36.42 -9.86
C ALA A 986 -8.79 -35.92 -8.87
N ALA A 987 -10.08 -36.05 -9.23
CA ALA A 987 -11.18 -35.69 -8.34
C ALA A 987 -11.24 -36.56 -7.07
N LEU A 988 -10.81 -37.82 -7.12
CA LEU A 988 -10.81 -38.73 -5.96
C LEU A 988 -9.79 -38.34 -4.88
N ASP A 989 -8.65 -37.75 -5.25
CA ASP A 989 -7.62 -37.34 -4.29
C ASP A 989 -8.05 -36.09 -3.47
N VAL A 990 -8.88 -35.21 -4.04
CA VAL A 990 -9.35 -33.97 -3.38
C VAL A 990 -10.77 -34.03 -2.82
N ARG A 991 -11.57 -35.05 -3.21
CA ARG A 991 -12.90 -35.33 -2.63
C ARG A 991 -12.94 -35.31 -1.09
N PRO A 992 -11.95 -35.86 -0.36
CA PRO A 992 -11.88 -35.76 1.11
C PRO A 992 -11.93 -34.34 1.66
N PHE A 993 -11.32 -33.36 0.97
CA PHE A 993 -11.27 -31.96 1.40
C PHE A 993 -12.48 -31.14 0.94
N ALA A 994 -13.08 -31.52 -0.19
CA ALA A 994 -14.29 -30.87 -0.73
C ALA A 994 -15.55 -31.19 0.09
N TRP A 995 -15.64 -32.37 0.71
CA TRP A 995 -16.84 -32.81 1.43
C TRP A 995 -16.84 -32.51 2.93
N VAL A 996 -15.68 -32.20 3.54
CA VAL A 996 -15.59 -31.87 4.97
C VAL A 996 -14.73 -30.60 5.21
N PRO A 997 -15.27 -29.40 4.95
CA PRO A 997 -14.53 -28.14 4.97
C PRO A 997 -13.84 -27.80 6.30
N GLN A 998 -14.37 -28.31 7.42
CA GLN A 998 -13.85 -28.06 8.76
C GLN A 998 -12.59 -28.89 9.10
N LEU A 999 -12.30 -29.95 8.35
CA LEU A 999 -11.10 -30.80 8.55
C LEU A 999 -9.90 -30.26 7.76
N TRP A 1000 -10.15 -29.71 6.56
CA TRP A 1000 -9.18 -28.90 5.82
C TRP A 1000 -8.75 -27.66 6.62
N LYS A 1001 -9.68 -27.05 7.36
CA LYS A 1001 -9.41 -25.95 8.28
C LYS A 1001 -8.35 -26.31 9.33
N ALA A 1002 -8.31 -27.55 9.82
CA ALA A 1002 -7.28 -27.97 10.78
C ALA A 1002 -5.87 -27.94 10.18
N ARG A 1003 -5.69 -28.40 8.94
CA ARG A 1003 -4.39 -28.33 8.24
C ARG A 1003 -4.00 -26.88 7.93
N MET A 1004 -4.95 -26.00 7.63
CA MET A 1004 -4.69 -24.58 7.42
C MET A 1004 -4.33 -23.85 8.72
N LEU A 1005 -4.99 -24.16 9.84
CA LEU A 1005 -4.65 -23.64 11.17
C LEU A 1005 -3.24 -24.08 11.59
N HIS A 1006 -2.88 -25.33 11.29
CA HIS A 1006 -1.54 -25.88 11.48
C HIS A 1006 -0.47 -25.04 10.76
N PHE A 1007 -0.65 -24.75 9.46
CA PHE A 1007 0.30 -23.91 8.71
C PHE A 1007 0.45 -22.48 9.23
N ARG A 1008 -0.51 -22.01 10.03
CA ARG A 1008 -0.48 -20.66 10.63
C ARG A 1008 0.05 -20.65 12.06
N GLY A 1009 0.30 -21.81 12.66
CA GLY A 1009 0.66 -21.92 14.08
C GLY A 1009 -0.39 -21.30 15.01
N THR A 1010 -1.67 -21.28 14.62
CA THR A 1010 -2.77 -20.69 15.41
C THR A 1010 -3.84 -21.71 15.76
N LEU A 1011 -4.24 -21.73 17.03
CA LEU A 1011 -5.47 -22.40 17.48
C LEU A 1011 -6.67 -21.46 17.34
N GLU A 1012 -7.85 -22.02 17.07
CA GLU A 1012 -9.07 -21.29 17.39
C GLU A 1012 -9.08 -21.00 18.89
N THR A 1013 -9.18 -19.72 19.26
CA THR A 1013 -9.49 -19.35 20.64
C THR A 1013 -10.76 -20.09 21.08
N GLU A 1014 -10.86 -20.50 22.35
CA GLU A 1014 -12.03 -21.21 22.91
C GLU A 1014 -13.39 -20.54 22.62
N ARG A 1015 -13.38 -19.26 22.23
CA ARG A 1015 -14.56 -18.49 21.84
C ARG A 1015 -15.10 -18.84 20.45
N GLU A 1016 -14.26 -19.29 19.53
CA GLU A 1016 -14.64 -19.75 18.18
C GLU A 1016 -14.92 -21.26 18.16
N ALA A 1017 -14.16 -22.06 18.93
CA ALA A 1017 -14.44 -23.49 19.15
C ALA A 1017 -15.84 -23.76 19.74
N LYS A 1018 -16.41 -22.78 20.46
CA LYS A 1018 -17.78 -22.83 21.00
C LYS A 1018 -18.89 -22.65 19.96
N LYS A 1019 -18.58 -22.21 18.73
CA LYS A 1019 -19.56 -22.05 17.64
C LYS A 1019 -19.48 -23.24 16.67
N LYS A 1020 -20.20 -24.33 17.03
CA LYS A 1020 -20.45 -25.57 16.26
C LYS A 1020 -19.30 -26.61 16.20
N GLY A 1021 -19.05 -27.29 17.32
CA GLY A 1021 -19.69 -28.59 17.59
C GLY A 1021 -19.44 -29.81 16.68
N VAL A 1022 -18.35 -29.92 15.91
CA VAL A 1022 -18.08 -31.18 15.15
C VAL A 1022 -16.94 -32.01 15.73
N LEU A 1023 -15.92 -31.38 16.33
CA LEU A 1023 -14.81 -32.11 16.99
C LEU A 1023 -15.14 -32.57 18.42
N HIS A 1024 -16.27 -32.12 18.97
CA HIS A 1024 -16.70 -32.38 20.35
C HIS A 1024 -18.07 -33.05 20.47
N ASP A 1025 -18.67 -33.55 19.39
CA ASP A 1025 -19.95 -34.26 19.50
C ASP A 1025 -19.73 -35.64 20.15
N PRO A 1026 -20.19 -35.88 21.39
CA PRO A 1026 -20.09 -37.19 22.03
C PRO A 1026 -21.08 -38.19 21.42
N VAL A 1027 -22.01 -37.71 20.59
CA VAL A 1027 -23.15 -38.46 20.08
C VAL A 1027 -23.05 -38.58 18.57
N ASN A 1028 -22.47 -39.70 18.21
CA ASN A 1028 -22.58 -40.41 16.95
C ASN A 1028 -24.08 -40.65 16.58
N ASP A 1029 -24.91 -39.65 16.24
CA ASP A 1029 -26.31 -39.86 15.79
C ASP A 1029 -26.51 -39.56 14.30
N HIS A 1030 -26.35 -40.63 13.54
CA HIS A 1030 -26.55 -40.75 12.10
C HIS A 1030 -28.00 -40.46 11.65
N ARG A 1031 -28.98 -40.36 12.56
CA ARG A 1031 -30.40 -40.16 12.20
C ARG A 1031 -30.76 -38.71 11.92
N ALA A 1032 -30.10 -37.73 12.55
CA ALA A 1032 -30.38 -36.31 12.31
C ALA A 1032 -29.85 -35.82 10.95
N ALA A 1033 -28.66 -36.29 10.55
CA ALA A 1033 -28.10 -36.06 9.22
C ALA A 1033 -28.92 -36.76 8.12
N ALA A 1034 -29.41 -37.97 8.40
CA ALA A 1034 -30.30 -38.69 7.49
C ALA A 1034 -31.67 -37.98 7.32
N GLN A 1035 -32.25 -37.39 8.36
CA GLN A 1035 -33.51 -36.64 8.28
C GLN A 1035 -33.41 -35.36 7.45
N LEU A 1036 -32.26 -34.67 7.47
CA LEU A 1036 -31.98 -33.52 6.60
C LEU A 1036 -31.92 -33.91 5.12
N TYR A 1037 -31.42 -35.12 4.81
CA TYR A 1037 -31.42 -35.70 3.47
C TYR A 1037 -32.79 -36.28 3.03
N LEU A 1038 -33.70 -36.54 3.97
CA LEU A 1038 -35.06 -37.03 3.72
C LEU A 1038 -36.09 -35.91 3.47
N SER A 1039 -35.68 -34.64 3.56
CA SER A 1039 -36.52 -33.48 3.27
C SER A 1039 -36.91 -33.41 1.77
N PRO A 1040 -38.20 -33.41 1.42
CA PRO A 1040 -38.65 -33.36 0.02
C PRO A 1040 -38.21 -32.11 -0.76
N ARG A 1041 -37.79 -31.05 -0.07
CA ARG A 1041 -37.32 -29.79 -0.68
C ARG A 1041 -35.89 -29.85 -1.23
N VAL A 1042 -35.13 -30.91 -0.94
CA VAL A 1042 -33.71 -31.05 -1.29
C VAL A 1042 -33.45 -32.30 -2.18
N ARG A 1043 -34.51 -32.95 -2.69
CA ARG A 1043 -34.40 -34.26 -3.36
C ARG A 1043 -34.10 -34.13 -4.87
N PRO A 1044 -33.01 -34.71 -5.40
CA PRO A 1044 -32.87 -34.97 -6.84
C PRO A 1044 -33.86 -36.05 -7.28
N SER A 1045 -34.32 -36.01 -8.53
CA SER A 1045 -35.34 -36.93 -9.06
C SER A 1045 -34.94 -38.41 -8.94
N GLY A 1046 -35.94 -39.30 -8.82
CA GLY A 1046 -35.79 -40.70 -8.42
C GLY A 1046 -34.86 -41.58 -9.28
N LYS A 1047 -34.49 -41.14 -10.50
CA LYS A 1047 -33.47 -41.83 -11.32
C LYS A 1047 -32.06 -41.70 -10.74
N THR A 1048 -31.77 -40.57 -10.10
CA THR A 1048 -30.47 -40.26 -9.49
C THR A 1048 -30.27 -40.99 -8.16
N LEU A 1049 -31.37 -41.26 -7.43
CA LEU A 1049 -31.31 -41.94 -6.14
C LEU A 1049 -30.93 -43.42 -6.26
N ASN A 1050 -31.35 -44.13 -7.33
CA ASN A 1050 -31.01 -45.55 -7.50
C ASN A 1050 -29.52 -45.79 -7.79
N GLN A 1051 -28.77 -44.76 -8.21
CA GLN A 1051 -27.30 -44.85 -8.35
C GLN A 1051 -26.55 -44.53 -7.05
N VAL A 1052 -27.15 -43.75 -6.15
CA VAL A 1052 -26.50 -43.26 -4.91
C VAL A 1052 -26.67 -44.23 -3.73
N VAL A 1053 -27.57 -45.21 -3.81
CA VAL A 1053 -27.78 -46.23 -2.76
C VAL A 1053 -26.60 -47.22 -2.61
N GLN A 1054 -25.57 -47.15 -3.46
CA GLN A 1054 -24.34 -47.98 -3.38
C GLN A 1054 -23.20 -47.39 -2.49
N ASN A 1055 -23.52 -46.58 -1.49
CA ASN A 1055 -22.66 -45.54 -0.87
C ASN A 1055 -21.65 -45.96 0.25
N ASP A 1056 -20.86 -47.03 0.08
CA ASP A 1056 -19.74 -47.36 1.02
C ASP A 1056 -18.58 -46.33 0.94
N GLU A 1057 -18.37 -45.76 -0.24
CA GLU A 1057 -17.21 -44.91 -0.55
C GLU A 1057 -17.25 -43.55 0.17
N ARG A 1058 -18.43 -42.99 0.40
CA ARG A 1058 -18.59 -41.71 1.12
C ARG A 1058 -18.24 -41.83 2.60
N LEU A 1059 -18.62 -42.95 3.21
CA LEU A 1059 -18.33 -43.24 4.61
C LEU A 1059 -16.81 -43.42 4.80
N ARG A 1060 -16.17 -44.18 3.90
CA ARG A 1060 -14.70 -44.33 3.88
C ARG A 1060 -13.96 -43.01 3.71
N ILE A 1061 -14.43 -42.14 2.80
CA ILE A 1061 -13.86 -40.80 2.62
C ILE A 1061 -13.98 -39.99 3.92
N TYR A 1062 -15.13 -40.00 4.60
CA TYR A 1062 -15.31 -39.30 5.86
C TYR A 1062 -14.38 -39.81 6.98
N HIS A 1063 -14.29 -41.13 7.16
CA HIS A 1063 -13.40 -41.73 8.17
C HIS A 1063 -11.94 -41.40 7.91
N ARG A 1064 -11.49 -41.48 6.65
CA ARG A 1064 -10.14 -41.11 6.22
C ARG A 1064 -9.83 -39.64 6.50
N THR A 1065 -10.71 -38.71 6.11
CA THR A 1065 -10.49 -37.27 6.36
C THR A 1065 -10.43 -36.96 7.87
N LYS A 1066 -11.25 -37.63 8.68
CA LYS A 1066 -11.23 -37.46 10.15
C LYS A 1066 -9.89 -37.93 10.73
N ALA A 1067 -9.37 -39.06 10.28
CA ALA A 1067 -8.08 -39.58 10.71
C ALA A 1067 -6.93 -38.63 10.31
N ASP A 1068 -6.92 -38.12 9.09
CA ASP A 1068 -5.94 -37.12 8.63
C ASP A 1068 -5.97 -35.86 9.50
N ALA A 1069 -7.16 -35.33 9.84
CA ALA A 1069 -7.30 -34.16 10.71
C ALA A 1069 -6.84 -34.43 12.15
N THR A 1070 -7.10 -35.63 12.66
CA THR A 1070 -6.67 -36.06 14.00
C THR A 1070 -5.14 -36.11 14.06
N LEU A 1071 -4.48 -36.62 13.02
CA LEU A 1071 -3.02 -36.57 12.87
C LEU A 1071 -2.51 -35.11 12.89
N TRP A 1072 -3.13 -34.20 12.13
CA TRP A 1072 -2.69 -32.79 12.07
C TRP A 1072 -2.84 -32.04 13.39
N LEU A 1073 -3.89 -32.31 14.16
CA LEU A 1073 -4.02 -31.76 15.52
C LEU A 1073 -2.93 -32.29 16.46
N GLY A 1074 -2.57 -33.58 16.36
CA GLY A 1074 -1.44 -34.13 17.10
C GLY A 1074 -0.11 -33.47 16.70
N GLN A 1075 0.11 -33.21 15.41
CA GLN A 1075 1.31 -32.52 14.93
C GLN A 1075 1.40 -31.07 15.42
N LEU A 1076 0.30 -30.32 15.41
CA LEU A 1076 0.25 -28.96 15.95
C LEU A 1076 0.61 -28.94 17.44
N LYS A 1077 0.03 -29.86 18.22
CA LYS A 1077 0.36 -29.99 19.66
C LYS A 1077 1.82 -30.37 19.91
N ASN A 1078 2.40 -31.19 19.05
CA ASN A 1078 3.84 -31.49 19.09
C ASN A 1078 4.69 -30.24 18.84
N GLU A 1079 4.24 -29.32 17.98
CA GLU A 1079 4.97 -28.09 17.68
C GLU A 1079 4.80 -27.02 18.76
N GLU A 1080 3.66 -26.97 19.45
CA GLU A 1080 3.43 -26.11 20.63
C GLU A 1080 4.20 -26.58 21.88
N GLY A 1081 4.82 -27.76 21.83
CA GLY A 1081 5.48 -28.38 22.99
C GLY A 1081 4.52 -29.04 23.97
N GLU A 1082 3.24 -29.20 23.59
CA GLU A 1082 2.21 -29.87 24.40
C GLU A 1082 2.21 -31.39 24.16
N TYR A 1083 3.37 -32.02 24.35
CA TYR A 1083 3.63 -33.41 23.93
C TYR A 1083 2.66 -34.45 24.51
N ALA A 1084 2.19 -34.28 25.76
CA ALA A 1084 1.21 -35.17 26.36
C ALA A 1084 -0.15 -35.11 25.65
N GLN A 1085 -0.58 -33.93 25.18
CA GLN A 1085 -1.80 -33.79 24.39
C GLN A 1085 -1.60 -34.30 22.96
N ALA A 1086 -0.40 -34.13 22.40
CA ALA A 1086 -0.06 -34.68 21.09
C ALA A 1086 -0.22 -36.21 21.06
N LEU A 1087 0.30 -36.92 22.07
CA LEU A 1087 0.10 -38.37 22.22
C LEU A 1087 -1.38 -38.75 22.26
N GLN A 1088 -2.19 -38.05 23.07
CA GLN A 1088 -3.62 -38.32 23.14
C GLN A 1088 -4.33 -38.14 21.79
N TRP A 1089 -3.85 -37.25 20.92
CA TRP A 1089 -4.39 -37.09 19.57
C TRP A 1089 -3.92 -38.22 18.65
N PHE A 1090 -2.64 -38.61 18.69
CA PHE A 1090 -2.14 -39.73 17.88
C PHE A 1090 -2.80 -41.06 18.25
N GLU A 1091 -3.03 -41.32 19.54
CA GLU A 1091 -3.73 -42.51 20.05
C GLU A 1091 -5.20 -42.59 19.58
N ARG A 1092 -5.81 -41.47 19.18
CA ARG A 1092 -7.19 -41.44 18.64
C ARG A 1092 -7.26 -41.83 17.17
N VAL A 1093 -6.12 -41.96 16.48
CA VAL A 1093 -6.09 -42.47 15.11
C VAL A 1093 -6.18 -43.99 15.16
N ASP A 1094 -7.34 -44.53 14.78
CA ASP A 1094 -7.56 -45.97 14.67
C ASP A 1094 -6.76 -46.54 13.48
N LEU A 1095 -5.59 -47.10 13.76
CA LEU A 1095 -4.72 -47.72 12.75
C LEU A 1095 -5.14 -49.14 12.35
N ASP A 1096 -6.04 -49.77 13.11
CA ASP A 1096 -6.58 -51.10 12.76
C ASP A 1096 -7.61 -50.99 11.62
N ALA A 1097 -8.18 -49.80 11.42
CA ALA A 1097 -9.03 -49.49 10.28
C ALA A 1097 -8.21 -49.48 8.96
N PRO A 1098 -8.51 -50.33 7.96
CA PRO A 1098 -7.74 -50.44 6.71
C PRO A 1098 -7.59 -49.12 5.94
N GLU A 1099 -8.58 -48.24 6.02
CA GLU A 1099 -8.57 -46.91 5.40
C GLU A 1099 -7.57 -45.92 6.02
N ASN A 1100 -7.04 -46.22 7.21
CA ASN A 1100 -6.09 -45.39 7.95
C ASN A 1100 -4.67 -45.97 7.93
N ALA A 1101 -4.46 -47.15 7.35
CA ALA A 1101 -3.15 -47.81 7.26
C ALA A 1101 -2.09 -46.90 6.64
N HIS A 1102 -2.51 -46.00 5.73
CA HIS A 1102 -1.61 -45.02 5.12
C HIS A 1102 -0.99 -44.10 6.20
N LEU A 1103 -1.67 -43.77 7.30
CA LEU A 1103 -1.21 -42.85 8.36
C LEU A 1103 -0.26 -43.47 9.37
N ALA A 1104 -0.10 -44.79 9.38
CA ALA A 1104 0.65 -45.51 10.41
C ALA A 1104 2.05 -44.94 10.64
N ASP A 1105 2.79 -44.66 9.57
CA ASP A 1105 4.17 -44.16 9.67
C ASP A 1105 4.21 -42.74 10.26
N ALA A 1106 3.26 -41.89 9.86
CA ALA A 1106 3.14 -40.52 10.37
C ALA A 1106 2.75 -40.49 11.86
N VAL A 1107 1.83 -41.36 12.27
CA VAL A 1107 1.38 -41.50 13.65
C VAL A 1107 2.50 -42.06 14.53
N ARG A 1108 3.21 -43.09 14.07
CA ARG A 1108 4.37 -43.67 14.77
C ARG A 1108 5.47 -42.64 14.97
N TYR A 1109 5.92 -41.99 13.89
CA TYR A 1109 6.96 -40.97 13.97
C TYR A 1109 6.53 -39.78 14.84
N GLY A 1110 5.29 -39.30 14.69
CA GLY A 1110 4.74 -38.22 15.52
C GLY A 1110 4.68 -38.58 17.01
N SER A 1111 4.29 -39.81 17.35
CA SER A 1111 4.24 -40.31 18.72
C SER A 1111 5.64 -40.47 19.32
N ALA A 1112 6.60 -40.99 18.55
CA ALA A 1112 7.99 -41.11 18.97
C ALA A 1112 8.60 -39.73 19.28
N ARG A 1113 8.33 -38.71 18.44
CA ARG A 1113 8.75 -37.32 18.71
C ARG A 1113 8.09 -36.71 19.94
N ALA A 1114 6.84 -37.05 20.23
CA ALA A 1114 6.16 -36.60 21.44
C ALA A 1114 6.79 -37.24 22.70
N LEU A 1115 7.13 -38.54 22.65
CA LEU A 1115 7.80 -39.24 23.74
C LEU A 1115 9.21 -38.71 24.00
N GLU A 1116 9.97 -38.39 22.95
CA GLU A 1116 11.25 -37.66 23.09
C GLU A 1116 11.07 -36.36 23.86
N GLY A 1117 10.08 -35.55 23.49
CA GLY A 1117 9.78 -34.28 24.16
C GLY A 1117 9.36 -34.43 25.63
N LEU A 1118 8.81 -35.59 26.00
CA LEU A 1118 8.48 -35.94 27.39
C LEU A 1118 9.66 -36.57 28.16
N GLY A 1119 10.81 -36.81 27.51
CA GLY A 1119 11.96 -37.49 28.10
C GLY A 1119 11.79 -39.01 28.25
N ARG A 1120 10.79 -39.63 27.59
CA ARG A 1120 10.57 -41.09 27.59
C ARG A 1120 11.37 -41.75 26.47
N LEU A 1121 12.70 -41.69 26.59
CA LEU A 1121 13.63 -41.97 25.50
C LEU A 1121 13.60 -43.45 25.03
N ASP A 1122 13.48 -44.40 25.95
CA ASP A 1122 13.45 -45.83 25.62
C ASP A 1122 12.21 -46.20 24.81
N GLU A 1123 11.04 -45.67 25.20
CA GLU A 1123 9.77 -45.89 24.48
C GLU A 1123 9.77 -45.21 23.11
N ALA A 1124 10.38 -44.03 23.00
CA ALA A 1124 10.57 -43.38 21.71
C ALA A 1124 11.48 -44.22 20.79
N ALA A 1125 12.59 -44.75 21.32
CA ALA A 1125 13.51 -45.60 20.57
C ALA A 1125 12.86 -46.90 20.09
N GLU A 1126 11.99 -47.52 20.91
CA GLU A 1126 11.21 -48.70 20.53
C GLU A 1126 10.28 -48.39 19.34
N LEU A 1127 9.54 -47.28 19.38
CA LEU A 1127 8.68 -46.87 18.27
C LEU A 1127 9.46 -46.62 16.98
N TYR A 1128 10.62 -45.98 17.04
CA TYR A 1128 11.46 -45.76 15.86
C TYR A 1128 11.97 -47.06 15.25
N ARG A 1129 12.35 -48.04 16.08
CA ARG A 1129 12.81 -49.36 15.61
C ARG A 1129 11.69 -50.20 15.02
N SER A 1130 10.45 -49.95 15.44
CA SER A 1130 9.25 -50.58 14.88
C SER A 1130 8.84 -50.03 13.50
N ASP A 1131 9.54 -49.02 12.99
CA ASP A 1131 9.20 -48.39 11.72
C ASP A 1131 9.81 -49.15 10.52
N ASP A 1132 8.93 -49.58 9.62
CA ASP A 1132 9.28 -50.23 8.35
C ASP A 1132 9.09 -49.28 7.15
N SER A 1133 8.87 -47.99 7.40
CA SER A 1133 8.70 -46.99 6.34
C SER A 1133 10.00 -46.75 5.53
N PRO A 1134 9.94 -46.02 4.42
CA PRO A 1134 11.13 -45.61 3.68
C PRO A 1134 12.12 -44.75 4.51
N GLN A 1135 11.72 -44.25 5.69
CA GLN A 1135 12.59 -43.53 6.63
C GLN A 1135 13.31 -44.47 7.63
N ARG A 1136 13.10 -45.79 7.57
CA ARG A 1136 13.61 -46.77 8.55
C ARG A 1136 15.07 -46.55 8.94
N LEU A 1137 15.99 -46.39 7.97
CA LEU A 1137 17.41 -46.16 8.26
C LEU A 1137 17.64 -44.92 9.16
N GLY A 1138 16.99 -43.80 8.83
CA GLY A 1138 17.06 -42.58 9.63
C GLY A 1138 16.46 -42.74 11.03
N ASN A 1139 15.37 -43.50 11.15
CA ASN A 1139 14.73 -43.78 12.43
C ASN A 1139 15.57 -44.71 13.32
N LEU A 1140 16.24 -45.71 12.75
CA LEU A 1140 17.20 -46.56 13.48
C LEU A 1140 18.38 -45.74 14.03
N ILE A 1141 18.98 -44.88 13.18
CA ILE A 1141 20.07 -43.98 13.60
C ILE A 1141 19.59 -43.07 14.75
N ARG A 1142 18.38 -42.54 14.66
CA ARG A 1142 17.80 -41.70 15.72
C ARG A 1142 17.58 -42.50 17.01
N ALA A 1143 17.05 -43.71 16.93
CA ALA A 1143 16.84 -44.59 18.08
C ALA A 1143 18.17 -44.90 18.82
N ASP A 1144 19.22 -45.22 18.08
CA ASP A 1144 20.53 -45.51 18.66
C ASP A 1144 21.14 -44.28 19.35
N ARG A 1145 20.97 -43.09 18.76
CA ARG A 1145 21.37 -41.82 19.39
C ARG A 1145 20.62 -41.58 20.71
N LEU A 1146 19.32 -41.87 20.77
CA LEU A 1146 18.51 -41.72 21.98
C LEU A 1146 18.93 -42.70 23.08
N LEU A 1147 19.17 -43.96 22.75
CA LEU A 1147 19.56 -44.98 23.73
C LEU A 1147 20.98 -44.75 24.25
N ASN A 1148 21.89 -44.25 23.41
CA ASN A 1148 23.21 -43.82 23.86
C ASN A 1148 23.13 -42.63 24.82
N ALA A 1149 22.21 -41.69 24.59
CA ALA A 1149 21.94 -40.58 25.51
C ALA A 1149 21.27 -41.06 26.82
N SER A 1150 20.33 -42.00 26.74
CA SER A 1150 19.65 -42.62 27.89
C SER A 1150 20.65 -43.35 28.79
N ASN A 1151 21.59 -44.11 28.21
CA ASN A 1151 22.65 -44.80 28.97
C ASN A 1151 23.72 -43.87 29.57
N GLN A 1152 23.78 -42.61 29.14
CA GLN A 1152 24.69 -41.59 29.69
C GLN A 1152 24.05 -40.72 30.78
N GLN A 1153 22.71 -40.72 30.90
CA GLN A 1153 21.94 -40.08 31.96
C GLN A 1153 21.70 -41.03 33.12
#